data_AF-L5M071-F1
#
_entry.id   AF-L5M071-F1
#
_cell.length_a   1.000
_cell.length_b   1.000
_cell.length_c   1.000
_cell.angle_alpha   90.00
_cell.angle_beta   90.00
_cell.angle_gamma   90.00
#
_symmetry.space_group_name_H-M   'P 1'
#
loop_
_entity.id
_entity.type
_entity.pdbx_description
1 polymer ?
#
loop_
_entity_poly.entity_id
_entity_poly.type
_entity_poly.pdbx_seq_one_letter_code
_entity_poly.pdbx_strand_id
1 'polypeptide(L)'
;MRSPSLAVLTCSSLLSAQHGSLNRYHNSHPLRERARKLSQGILVIRFEMPYNIWCDGCKNHIGMGVRYNAEKKKVGNYYTTPIYRFRMKCHLCINYIEMQTDPANCDYVIVSGAQRKEERWDMADNEQVLTTEHEKKQKLETDAMFRLEHGEADRDTLKKALPILSHIQEAQSAWKDDFALNSMLRKRFREKKKALQEEEERDQALQAKASLAIPLVPETEDDRRLAALLKFHTLDSYEDKQKLKRTEIISRSWFPSTSGPSSCSKAGSVLKKLAQNRKPAPAGSPITVGGLGIVRRQSRETSESPQHAAETSTSEKLQVSEGTTQDMPTSPQDCSQETAKTPKTKEPQGQTGGCQDRPRSSSGSSQEAADPQDTPHPYTLNSSLVADYSDSETQEAGREGATEEAVRERVIRFAEDMLEKDLKDNRSIGDLGAHHLLERAAPTGSKVTVLTHCNTGALATAGYGTALGVIRSLHNLGRLKHVFCTETRPYNQGARLTAFELVYEQIPATLITDSMAAATMAHRDVSAVVVGADRVVANGDTANKVGTYQLAIAAKYHGIPFYVAAPSSSCDLRLEMGQQIVIEERPGQELTDVNGVRIAAPGIGVWNPAFDVTPHDLITGGIITELGVFTPKELQAALSTTIS
;
A
#
# COMPACT_ATOMS: atom_id res chain seq x y z
N MET A 1 -31.67 -55.51 3.17
CA MET A 1 -30.75 -54.34 3.05
C MET A 1 -31.56 -53.09 2.73
N ARG A 2 -30.98 -51.89 2.92
CA ARG A 2 -31.58 -50.54 2.78
C ARG A 2 -32.47 -50.08 3.96
N SER A 3 -31.83 -49.31 4.83
CA SER A 3 -32.28 -48.07 5.53
C SER A 3 -33.78 -47.68 5.57
N PRO A 4 -34.35 -47.38 6.76
CA PRO A 4 -35.53 -46.53 6.90
C PRO A 4 -35.17 -45.03 6.81
N SER A 5 -36.16 -44.17 6.58
CA SER A 5 -36.03 -42.71 6.52
C SER A 5 -37.19 -42.00 7.25
N LEU A 6 -36.99 -40.72 7.59
CA LEU A 6 -37.98 -39.73 8.10
C LEU A 6 -38.95 -40.17 9.22
N ALA A 7 -38.63 -39.85 10.48
CA ALA A 7 -39.64 -39.77 11.57
C ALA A 7 -39.20 -38.97 12.83
N VAL A 8 -38.57 -37.79 12.70
CA VAL A 8 -38.35 -36.88 13.85
C VAL A 8 -38.66 -35.42 13.46
N LEU A 9 -39.88 -34.98 13.73
CA LEU A 9 -40.34 -33.59 13.59
C LEU A 9 -41.27 -33.23 14.75
N THR A 10 -41.44 -31.92 14.98
CA THR A 10 -42.58 -31.31 15.72
C THR A 10 -42.98 -31.94 17.07
N CYS A 11 -42.25 -31.60 18.14
CA CYS A 11 -42.77 -31.73 19.52
C CYS A 11 -42.66 -30.42 20.34
N SER A 12 -41.61 -29.61 20.11
CA SER A 12 -41.32 -28.40 20.91
C SER A 12 -42.27 -27.21 20.69
N SER A 13 -43.07 -27.19 19.61
CA SER A 13 -43.86 -26.00 19.21
C SER A 13 -45.29 -25.96 19.77
N LEU A 14 -45.87 -27.09 20.19
CA LEU A 14 -47.30 -27.16 20.55
C LEU A 14 -47.61 -27.00 22.04
N LEU A 15 -46.61 -27.14 22.93
CA LEU A 15 -46.81 -27.10 24.39
C LEU A 15 -46.81 -25.69 25.01
N SER A 16 -46.40 -24.66 24.28
CA SER A 16 -46.23 -23.30 24.84
C SER A 16 -47.55 -22.55 25.09
N ALA A 17 -48.66 -22.97 24.47
CA ALA A 17 -49.90 -22.20 24.43
C ALA A 17 -50.71 -22.17 25.74
N GLN A 18 -50.65 -23.22 26.57
CA GLN A 18 -51.45 -23.32 27.80
C GLN A 18 -50.68 -23.04 29.11
N HIS A 19 -49.35 -23.08 29.08
CA HIS A 19 -48.52 -23.00 30.29
C HIS A 19 -47.41 -21.94 30.27
N GLY A 20 -47.55 -20.87 29.46
CA GLY A 20 -46.89 -19.58 29.64
C GLY A 20 -45.35 -19.55 29.51
N SER A 21 -44.63 -20.14 30.47
CA SER A 21 -43.17 -20.34 30.36
C SER A 21 -42.76 -21.71 30.91
N LEU A 22 -41.71 -22.29 30.31
CA LEU A 22 -41.14 -23.58 30.70
C LEU A 22 -40.80 -23.66 32.21
N ASN A 23 -40.36 -22.56 32.80
CA ASN A 23 -40.05 -22.46 34.22
C ASN A 23 -41.32 -22.66 35.10
N ARG A 24 -42.47 -22.13 34.67
CA ARG A 24 -43.78 -22.31 35.33
C ARG A 24 -44.29 -23.75 35.21
N TYR A 25 -44.09 -24.39 34.05
CA TYR A 25 -44.41 -25.80 33.84
C TYR A 25 -43.62 -26.73 34.78
N HIS A 26 -42.34 -26.45 35.01
CA HIS A 26 -41.49 -27.22 35.93
C HIS A 26 -41.50 -26.74 37.40
N ASN A 27 -42.42 -25.85 37.80
CA ASN A 27 -42.46 -25.24 39.14
C ASN A 27 -41.10 -24.67 39.62
N SER A 28 -40.27 -24.19 38.68
CA SER A 28 -38.90 -23.77 38.93
C SER A 28 -38.77 -22.25 38.86
N HIS A 29 -38.06 -21.65 39.81
CA HIS A 29 -37.83 -20.20 39.79
C HIS A 29 -36.94 -19.83 38.58
N PRO A 30 -37.21 -18.74 37.83
CA PRO A 30 -36.43 -18.38 36.63
C PRO A 30 -34.92 -18.23 36.85
N LEU A 31 -34.50 -17.81 38.06
CA LEU A 31 -33.09 -17.69 38.45
C LEU A 31 -32.47 -19.01 38.99
N ARG A 32 -33.25 -20.10 38.99
CA ARG A 32 -32.89 -21.45 39.49
C ARG A 32 -32.18 -21.39 40.85
N GLU A 33 -31.04 -22.07 40.99
CA GLU A 33 -30.25 -22.17 42.22
C GLU A 33 -29.87 -20.81 42.84
N ARG A 34 -29.73 -19.75 42.04
CA ARG A 34 -29.37 -18.41 42.53
C ARG A 34 -30.41 -17.83 43.48
N ALA A 35 -31.66 -18.26 43.36
CA ALA A 35 -32.78 -17.86 44.20
C ALA A 35 -33.03 -18.83 45.38
N ARG A 36 -32.18 -19.83 45.63
CA ARG A 36 -32.35 -20.80 46.73
C ARG A 36 -32.45 -20.15 48.12
N LYS A 37 -31.88 -18.96 48.31
CA LYS A 37 -31.97 -18.15 49.55
C LYS A 37 -32.88 -16.92 49.42
N LEU A 38 -33.74 -16.84 48.39
CA LEU A 38 -34.55 -15.64 48.13
C LEU A 38 -35.55 -15.34 49.26
N SER A 39 -36.05 -16.39 49.95
CA SER A 39 -36.86 -16.27 51.18
C SER A 39 -36.13 -15.62 52.36
N GLN A 40 -34.80 -15.55 52.33
CA GLN A 40 -33.95 -14.87 53.32
C GLN A 40 -33.51 -13.47 52.84
N GLY A 41 -34.04 -13.00 51.70
CA GLY A 41 -33.62 -11.74 51.07
C GLY A 41 -32.22 -11.78 50.45
N ILE A 42 -31.68 -12.98 50.19
CA ILE A 42 -30.32 -13.19 49.67
C ILE A 42 -30.39 -13.74 48.24
N LEU A 43 -29.71 -13.09 47.30
CA LEU A 43 -29.62 -13.49 45.89
C LEU A 43 -28.17 -13.79 45.51
N VAL A 44 -27.91 -14.94 44.88
CA VAL A 44 -26.54 -15.31 44.46
C VAL A 44 -26.23 -14.75 43.06
N ILE A 45 -25.54 -13.61 43.01
CA ILE A 45 -25.14 -12.95 41.76
C ILE A 45 -23.75 -13.42 41.31
N ARG A 46 -23.38 -13.11 40.06
CA ARG A 46 -21.95 -12.98 39.69
C ARG A 46 -21.51 -11.57 40.11
N PHE A 47 -20.38 -11.47 40.80
CA PHE A 47 -19.75 -10.21 41.21
C PHE A 47 -18.33 -10.21 40.66
N GLU A 48 -17.90 -9.10 40.08
CA GLU A 48 -16.55 -8.89 39.56
C GLU A 48 -15.82 -7.95 40.52
N MET A 49 -14.57 -8.27 40.86
CA MET A 49 -13.82 -7.43 41.81
C MET A 49 -13.56 -6.03 41.23
N PRO A 50 -13.97 -4.94 41.91
CA PRO A 50 -13.92 -3.58 41.36
C PRO A 50 -12.50 -2.99 41.35
N TYR A 51 -11.57 -3.56 42.12
CA TYR A 51 -10.18 -3.15 42.22
C TYR A 51 -9.32 -4.30 42.76
N ASN A 52 -7.99 -4.14 42.71
CA ASN A 52 -7.02 -5.10 43.25
C ASN A 52 -7.12 -5.20 44.79
N ILE A 53 -7.17 -6.42 45.34
CA ILE A 53 -7.24 -6.68 46.79
C ILE A 53 -6.28 -7.81 47.23
N TRP A 54 -5.92 -7.78 48.51
CA TRP A 54 -5.20 -8.86 49.20
C TRP A 54 -6.14 -9.57 50.15
N CYS A 55 -6.21 -10.91 50.11
CA CYS A 55 -7.10 -11.67 51.02
C CYS A 55 -6.43 -11.94 52.37
N ASP A 56 -7.05 -11.51 53.48
CA ASP A 56 -6.47 -11.61 54.83
C ASP A 56 -6.06 -13.05 55.20
N GLY A 57 -6.86 -14.03 54.78
CA GLY A 57 -6.70 -15.44 55.17
C GLY A 57 -5.60 -16.21 54.42
N CYS A 58 -5.15 -15.76 53.24
CA CYS A 58 -4.08 -16.43 52.49
C CYS A 58 -2.99 -15.49 51.95
N LYS A 59 -3.13 -14.17 52.14
CA LYS A 59 -2.24 -13.10 51.69
C LYS A 59 -1.92 -13.10 50.18
N ASN A 60 -2.70 -13.82 49.38
CA ASN A 60 -2.60 -13.82 47.93
C ASN A 60 -3.38 -12.66 47.31
N HIS A 61 -2.85 -12.13 46.22
CA HIS A 61 -3.46 -11.09 45.41
C HIS A 61 -4.70 -11.63 44.66
N ILE A 62 -5.76 -10.84 44.65
CA ILE A 62 -6.95 -11.02 43.81
C ILE A 62 -7.07 -9.76 42.95
N GLY A 63 -6.85 -9.93 41.64
CA GLY A 63 -6.94 -8.83 40.70
C GLY A 63 -8.37 -8.31 40.47
N MET A 64 -8.46 -7.08 39.97
CA MET A 64 -9.67 -6.50 39.40
C MET A 64 -10.27 -7.43 38.31
N GLY A 65 -11.60 -7.44 38.19
CA GLY A 65 -12.33 -8.26 37.22
C GLY A 65 -12.50 -9.74 37.57
N VAL A 66 -11.84 -10.26 38.62
CA VAL A 66 -11.99 -11.66 39.05
C VAL A 66 -13.44 -11.94 39.47
N ARG A 67 -14.03 -12.99 38.89
CA ARG A 67 -15.46 -13.35 38.99
C ARG A 67 -15.77 -14.28 40.15
N TYR A 68 -16.58 -13.81 41.10
CA TYR A 68 -17.10 -14.59 42.22
C TYR A 68 -18.61 -14.85 42.10
N ASN A 69 -19.08 -15.95 42.71
CA ASN A 69 -20.49 -16.09 43.05
C ASN A 69 -20.68 -15.46 44.44
N ALA A 70 -21.40 -14.33 44.52
CA ALA A 70 -21.54 -13.55 45.75
C ALA A 70 -22.98 -13.54 46.25
N GLU A 71 -23.15 -13.67 47.57
CA GLU A 71 -24.44 -13.53 48.24
C GLU A 71 -24.75 -12.04 48.43
N LYS A 72 -25.61 -11.49 47.57
CA LYS A 72 -26.11 -10.12 47.64
C LYS A 72 -27.23 -10.04 48.67
N LYS A 73 -27.06 -9.23 49.70
CA LYS A 73 -28.07 -8.86 50.71
C LYS A 73 -28.26 -7.34 50.73
N LYS A 74 -29.50 -6.85 50.82
CA LYS A 74 -29.77 -5.44 51.11
C LYS A 74 -29.60 -5.18 52.60
N VAL A 75 -28.84 -4.14 52.97
CA VAL A 75 -28.51 -3.81 54.37
C VAL A 75 -29.06 -2.45 54.80
N GLY A 76 -29.24 -1.51 53.86
CA GLY A 76 -29.84 -0.20 54.14
C GLY A 76 -30.22 0.56 52.87
N ASN A 77 -30.42 1.87 53.00
CA ASN A 77 -30.49 2.82 51.89
C ASN A 77 -29.57 4.02 52.20
N TYR A 78 -29.01 4.65 51.17
CA TYR A 78 -28.47 6.00 51.20
C TYR A 78 -29.46 6.88 50.42
N TYR A 79 -30.23 7.70 51.14
CA TYR A 79 -31.46 8.33 50.63
C TYR A 79 -32.38 7.31 49.92
N THR A 80 -32.53 7.38 48.60
CA THR A 80 -33.31 6.45 47.77
C THR A 80 -32.51 5.22 47.29
N THR A 81 -31.17 5.29 47.27
CA THR A 81 -30.31 4.26 46.70
C THR A 81 -30.08 3.10 47.68
N PRO A 82 -30.43 1.85 47.34
CA PRO A 82 -30.27 0.71 48.24
C PRO A 82 -28.79 0.34 48.46
N ILE A 83 -28.36 0.27 49.72
CA ILE A 83 -27.02 -0.21 50.11
C ILE A 83 -27.04 -1.74 50.10
N TYR A 84 -26.16 -2.33 49.30
CA TYR A 84 -25.98 -3.78 49.20
C TYR A 84 -24.66 -4.20 49.85
N ARG A 85 -24.70 -5.34 50.55
CA ARG A 85 -23.52 -6.08 50.98
C ARG A 85 -23.41 -7.38 50.18
N PHE A 86 -22.19 -7.71 49.79
CA PHE A 86 -21.82 -8.88 49.03
C PHE A 86 -20.87 -9.73 49.86
N ARG A 87 -21.28 -10.94 50.20
CA ARG A 87 -20.42 -11.93 50.86
C ARG A 87 -20.00 -12.99 49.85
N MET A 88 -18.70 -13.23 49.74
CA MET A 88 -18.14 -14.24 48.85
C MET A 88 -16.97 -14.98 49.51
N LYS A 89 -16.67 -16.19 49.03
CA LYS A 89 -15.54 -16.99 49.52
C LYS A 89 -14.31 -16.74 48.64
N CYS A 90 -13.12 -16.63 49.23
CA CYS A 90 -11.87 -16.61 48.46
C CYS A 90 -11.74 -17.90 47.62
N HIS A 91 -11.14 -17.79 46.43
CA HIS A 91 -10.92 -18.95 45.56
C HIS A 91 -9.73 -19.83 46.00
N LEU A 92 -8.82 -19.29 46.83
CA LEU A 92 -7.59 -19.96 47.28
C LEU A 92 -7.65 -20.46 48.75
N CYS A 93 -8.66 -20.08 49.53
CA CYS A 93 -8.75 -20.45 50.95
C CYS A 93 -10.19 -20.50 51.46
N ILE A 94 -10.36 -20.81 52.74
CA ILE A 94 -11.69 -20.93 53.38
C ILE A 94 -12.29 -19.55 53.75
N ASN A 95 -11.49 -18.49 53.73
CA ASN A 95 -11.88 -17.15 54.17
C ASN A 95 -13.05 -16.56 53.36
N TYR A 96 -13.86 -15.75 54.03
CA TYR A 96 -14.93 -14.96 53.43
C TYR A 96 -14.51 -13.49 53.33
N ILE A 97 -14.87 -12.85 52.22
CA ILE A 97 -14.71 -11.43 51.97
C ILE A 97 -16.11 -10.81 51.97
N GLU A 98 -16.32 -9.76 52.78
CA GLU A 98 -17.54 -8.96 52.76
C GLU A 98 -17.24 -7.55 52.24
N MET A 99 -17.92 -7.15 51.16
CA MET A 99 -17.83 -5.81 50.56
C MET A 99 -19.20 -5.14 50.56
N GLN A 100 -19.24 -3.81 50.67
CA GLN A 100 -20.48 -3.02 50.71
C GLN A 100 -20.39 -1.85 49.72
N THR A 101 -21.48 -1.56 49.01
CA THR A 101 -21.57 -0.33 48.20
C THR A 101 -21.56 0.90 49.09
N ASP A 102 -20.79 1.92 48.73
CA ASP A 102 -20.93 3.28 49.23
C ASP A 102 -21.44 4.21 48.11
N PRO A 103 -22.74 4.52 48.07
CA PRO A 103 -23.32 5.42 47.07
C PRO A 103 -22.91 6.90 47.22
N ALA A 104 -22.23 7.31 48.29
CA ALA A 104 -21.76 8.68 48.45
C ALA A 104 -20.47 8.94 47.65
N ASN A 105 -19.55 7.97 47.63
CA ASN A 105 -18.26 8.04 46.93
C ASN A 105 -18.24 7.25 45.60
N CYS A 106 -19.38 6.66 45.19
CA CYS A 106 -19.51 5.78 44.02
C CYS A 106 -18.58 4.55 44.03
N ASP A 107 -18.14 4.10 45.21
CA ASP A 107 -17.13 3.05 45.39
C ASP A 107 -17.67 1.85 46.18
N TYR A 108 -16.86 0.81 46.32
CA TYR A 108 -17.09 -0.31 47.22
C TYR A 108 -16.12 -0.24 48.40
N VAL A 109 -16.64 -0.39 49.62
CA VAL A 109 -15.85 -0.46 50.86
C VAL A 109 -15.75 -1.92 51.28
N ILE A 110 -14.53 -2.40 51.58
CA ILE A 110 -14.34 -3.71 52.18
C ILE A 110 -14.72 -3.62 53.67
N VAL A 111 -15.61 -4.50 54.12
CA VAL A 111 -16.06 -4.58 55.52
C VAL A 111 -15.21 -5.58 56.31
N SER A 112 -14.80 -6.69 55.68
CA SER A 112 -13.90 -7.68 56.28
C SER A 112 -13.32 -8.67 55.26
N GLY A 113 -12.19 -9.30 55.61
CA GLY A 113 -11.64 -10.47 54.92
C GLY A 113 -10.67 -10.16 53.78
N ALA A 114 -10.46 -8.89 53.45
CA ALA A 114 -9.46 -8.43 52.50
C ALA A 114 -9.04 -6.97 52.79
N GLN A 115 -7.87 -6.60 52.25
CA GLN A 115 -7.37 -5.22 52.21
C GLN A 115 -7.28 -4.74 50.75
N ARG A 116 -7.62 -3.48 50.49
CA ARG A 116 -7.47 -2.88 49.14
C ARG A 116 -5.99 -2.69 48.84
N LYS A 117 -5.56 -3.06 47.63
CA LYS A 117 -4.23 -2.67 47.13
C LYS A 117 -4.34 -1.20 46.69
N GLU A 118 -3.78 -0.29 47.48
CA GLU A 118 -3.74 1.12 47.15
C GLU A 118 -2.61 1.39 46.14
N GLU A 119 -2.95 1.34 44.85
CA GLU A 119 -2.06 1.80 43.77
C GLU A 119 -2.11 3.32 43.71
N ARG A 120 -1.40 3.96 44.64
CA ARG A 120 -1.22 5.41 44.67
C ARG A 120 -0.33 5.80 43.49
N TRP A 121 -0.93 6.42 42.47
CA TRP A 121 -0.25 6.87 41.26
C TRP A 121 0.76 7.97 41.61
N ASP A 122 2.04 7.63 41.72
CA ASP A 122 3.10 8.61 41.87
C ASP A 122 3.42 9.23 40.50
N MET A 123 3.52 10.55 40.45
CA MET A 123 3.77 11.28 39.21
C MET A 123 5.25 11.25 38.81
N ALA A 124 6.15 10.88 39.73
CA ALA A 124 7.57 10.74 39.46
C ALA A 124 7.91 9.59 38.49
N ASP A 125 7.17 8.47 38.57
CA ASP A 125 7.51 7.22 37.86
C ASP A 125 7.17 7.24 36.34
N ASN A 126 6.49 8.28 35.86
CA ASN A 126 6.06 8.41 34.45
C ASN A 126 6.91 9.38 33.60
N GLU A 127 8.02 9.90 34.14
CA GLU A 127 8.95 10.86 33.49
C GLU A 127 8.29 12.15 32.94
N GLN A 128 7.02 12.41 33.29
CA GLN A 128 6.26 13.53 32.75
C GLN A 128 6.69 14.85 33.42
N VAL A 129 7.30 15.74 32.64
CA VAL A 129 7.92 16.99 33.14
C VAL A 129 6.90 17.87 33.87
N LEU A 130 7.00 17.89 35.20
CA LEU A 130 6.18 18.74 36.07
C LEU A 130 6.54 20.22 35.88
N THR A 131 5.52 21.07 35.78
CA THR A 131 5.63 22.55 35.68
C THR A 131 6.18 23.24 36.95
N THR A 132 6.76 22.47 37.87
CA THR A 132 7.56 22.92 39.02
C THR A 132 8.90 23.56 38.65
N GLU A 133 9.22 23.68 37.35
CA GLU A 133 10.50 24.26 36.90
C GLU A 133 10.73 25.70 37.36
N HIS A 134 9.70 26.51 37.61
CA HIS A 134 9.92 27.93 37.95
C HIS A 134 10.81 28.14 39.19
N GLU A 135 10.61 27.36 40.25
CA GLU A 135 11.47 27.43 41.44
C GLU A 135 12.89 26.89 41.18
N LYS A 136 13.01 25.78 40.45
CA LYS A 136 14.33 25.20 40.12
C LYS A 136 15.11 26.14 39.21
N LYS A 137 14.45 26.74 38.22
CA LYS A 137 15.01 27.73 37.30
C LYS A 137 15.43 29.00 38.03
N GLN A 138 14.61 29.54 38.93
CA GLN A 138 15.04 30.64 39.79
C GLN A 138 16.29 30.26 40.60
N LYS A 139 16.33 29.07 41.22
CA LYS A 139 17.52 28.60 41.97
C LYS A 139 18.75 28.44 41.07
N LEU A 140 18.61 27.93 39.84
CA LEU A 140 19.68 27.87 38.82
C LEU A 140 20.16 29.26 38.36
N GLU A 141 19.27 30.26 38.36
CA GLU A 141 19.60 31.65 37.98
C GLU A 141 20.22 32.44 39.14
N THR A 142 19.81 32.20 40.40
CA THR A 142 20.26 32.94 41.58
C THR A 142 21.43 32.31 42.34
N ASP A 143 21.55 30.98 42.36
CA ASP A 143 22.56 30.27 43.16
C ASP A 143 23.63 29.62 42.27
N ALA A 144 24.86 30.14 42.39
CA ALA A 144 26.00 29.69 41.63
C ALA A 144 26.51 28.29 42.02
N MET A 145 26.28 27.84 43.26
CA MET A 145 26.63 26.49 43.73
C MET A 145 25.60 25.49 43.23
N PHE A 146 24.31 25.80 43.40
CA PHE A 146 23.20 24.96 42.91
C PHE A 146 23.31 24.68 41.40
N ARG A 147 23.67 25.72 40.61
CA ARG A 147 23.92 25.60 39.17
C ARG A 147 25.18 24.78 38.83
N LEU A 148 26.20 24.76 39.68
CA LEU A 148 27.38 23.91 39.48
C LEU A 148 27.02 22.43 39.67
N GLU A 149 26.34 22.08 40.76
CA GLU A 149 25.92 20.71 41.06
C GLU A 149 24.95 20.16 40.01
N HIS A 150 23.92 20.93 39.63
CA HIS A 150 22.98 20.53 38.60
C HIS A 150 23.62 20.52 37.20
N GLY A 151 24.56 21.43 36.92
CA GLY A 151 25.29 21.46 35.66
C GLY A 151 26.14 20.22 35.36
N GLU A 152 26.55 19.45 36.38
CA GLU A 152 27.16 18.13 36.17
C GLU A 152 26.10 17.05 35.88
N ALA A 153 24.98 17.05 36.61
CA ALA A 153 23.85 16.14 36.37
C ALA A 153 23.21 16.32 34.98
N ASP A 154 23.06 17.57 34.52
CA ASP A 154 22.57 17.91 33.18
C ASP A 154 23.53 17.42 32.10
N ARG A 155 24.85 17.55 32.32
CA ARG A 155 25.88 17.05 31.39
C ARG A 155 25.90 15.52 31.33
N ASP A 156 25.67 14.82 32.43
CA ASP A 156 25.57 13.36 32.44
C ASP A 156 24.25 12.85 31.87
N THR A 157 23.17 13.60 32.03
CA THR A 157 21.89 13.35 31.33
C THR A 157 22.04 13.55 29.83
N LEU A 158 22.73 14.62 29.40
CA LEU A 158 23.07 14.86 28.00
C LEU A 158 23.97 13.75 27.43
N LYS A 159 24.98 13.26 28.16
CA LYS A 159 25.80 12.10 27.74
C LYS A 159 24.97 10.84 27.50
N LYS A 160 23.94 10.58 28.32
CA LYS A 160 23.00 9.45 28.14
C LYS A 160 22.05 9.67 26.96
N ALA A 161 21.63 10.91 26.72
CA ALA A 161 20.73 11.26 25.62
C ALA A 161 21.42 11.31 24.25
N LEU A 162 22.71 11.67 24.17
CA LEU A 162 23.47 11.78 22.91
C LEU A 162 23.34 10.57 21.96
N PRO A 163 23.54 9.30 22.37
CA PRO A 163 23.37 8.15 21.48
C PRO A 163 21.92 7.95 21.01
N ILE A 164 20.93 8.33 21.84
CA ILE A 164 19.51 8.27 21.48
C ILE A 164 19.22 9.35 20.42
N LEU A 165 19.76 10.55 20.61
CA LEU A 165 19.63 11.67 19.66
C LEU A 165 20.31 11.37 18.32
N SER A 166 21.48 10.72 18.30
CA SER A 166 22.10 10.30 17.04
C SER A 166 21.25 9.25 16.31
N HIS A 167 20.71 8.25 17.02
CA HIS A 167 19.80 7.27 16.39
C HIS A 167 18.49 7.89 15.89
N ILE A 168 17.93 8.89 16.58
CA ILE A 168 16.77 9.65 16.09
C ILE A 168 17.13 10.47 14.84
N GLN A 169 18.32 11.06 14.80
CA GLN A 169 18.79 11.85 13.65
C GLN A 169 19.16 10.97 12.44
N GLU A 170 19.67 9.76 12.68
CA GLU A 170 19.85 8.70 11.68
C GLU A 170 18.49 8.25 11.12
N ALA A 171 17.51 7.95 11.98
CA ALA A 171 16.15 7.58 11.57
C ALA A 171 15.46 8.70 10.77
N GLN A 172 15.58 9.97 11.19
CA GLN A 172 15.10 11.11 10.41
C GLN A 172 15.79 11.25 9.05
N SER A 173 17.04 10.81 8.91
CA SER A 173 17.74 10.87 7.62
C SER A 173 17.12 9.95 6.56
N ALA A 174 16.53 8.82 6.99
CA ALA A 174 15.79 7.92 6.10
C ALA A 174 14.43 8.47 5.62
N TRP A 175 13.93 9.55 6.23
CA TRP A 175 12.68 10.23 5.85
C TRP A 175 12.91 11.61 5.20
N LYS A 176 14.13 11.90 4.74
CA LYS A 176 14.41 13.11 3.95
C LYS A 176 13.95 12.91 2.51
N ASP A 177 12.96 13.69 2.08
CA ASP A 177 12.64 13.81 0.65
C ASP A 177 13.71 14.64 -0.06
N ASP A 178 14.81 13.99 -0.44
CA ASP A 178 15.87 14.58 -1.25
C ASP A 178 15.42 14.70 -2.73
N PHE A 179 14.35 15.46 -2.96
CA PHE A 179 13.81 15.83 -4.27
C PHE A 179 14.90 16.28 -5.26
N ALA A 180 15.95 16.96 -4.77
CA ALA A 180 17.11 17.37 -5.57
C ALA A 180 17.92 16.18 -6.12
N LEU A 181 18.18 15.15 -5.30
CA LEU A 181 18.86 13.92 -5.75
C LEU A 181 17.97 13.14 -6.71
N ASN A 182 16.69 12.97 -6.39
CA ASN A 182 15.70 12.33 -7.25
C ASN A 182 15.55 13.03 -8.61
N SER A 183 15.55 14.36 -8.63
CA SER A 183 15.51 15.17 -9.87
C SER A 183 16.77 15.01 -10.72
N MET A 184 17.96 15.04 -10.11
CA MET A 184 19.23 14.76 -10.80
C MET A 184 19.28 13.33 -11.36
N LEU A 185 18.77 12.34 -10.63
CA LEU A 185 18.67 10.95 -11.07
C LEU A 185 17.73 10.83 -12.30
N ARG A 186 16.52 11.40 -12.22
CA ARG A 186 15.56 11.47 -13.34
C ARG A 186 16.11 12.25 -14.54
N LYS A 187 17.00 13.23 -14.36
CA LYS A 187 17.70 13.91 -15.47
C LYS A 187 18.66 12.95 -16.18
N ARG A 188 19.53 12.25 -15.43
CA ARG A 188 20.48 11.28 -15.99
C ARG A 188 19.79 10.12 -16.72
N PHE A 189 18.64 9.64 -16.23
CA PHE A 189 17.87 8.62 -16.93
C PHE A 189 17.27 9.11 -18.25
N ARG A 190 16.77 10.37 -18.32
CA ARG A 190 16.30 10.97 -19.58
C ARG A 190 17.45 11.17 -20.58
N GLU A 191 18.61 11.63 -20.11
CA GLU A 191 19.83 11.76 -20.91
C GLU A 191 20.28 10.40 -21.47
N LYS A 192 20.26 9.33 -20.67
CA LYS A 192 20.54 7.96 -21.12
C LYS A 192 19.50 7.41 -22.10
N LYS A 193 18.19 7.57 -21.84
CA LYS A 193 17.13 7.09 -22.74
C LYS A 193 17.26 7.73 -24.12
N LYS A 194 17.52 9.05 -24.17
CA LYS A 194 17.76 9.76 -25.44
C LYS A 194 19.00 9.22 -26.18
N ALA A 195 20.10 8.96 -25.47
CA ALA A 195 21.30 8.41 -26.08
C ALA A 195 21.08 7.02 -26.70
N LEU A 196 20.33 6.14 -26.02
CA LEU A 196 19.95 4.82 -26.53
C LEU A 196 19.01 4.91 -27.73
N GLN A 197 18.00 5.79 -27.69
CA GLN A 197 17.10 5.99 -28.85
C GLN A 197 17.86 6.51 -30.08
N GLU A 198 18.81 7.43 -29.90
CA GLU A 198 19.67 7.86 -30.99
C GLU A 198 20.62 6.76 -31.50
N GLU A 199 20.93 5.74 -30.69
CA GLU A 199 21.74 4.57 -31.08
C GLU A 199 20.88 3.57 -31.87
N GLU A 200 19.69 3.24 -31.38
CA GLU A 200 18.66 2.45 -32.05
C GLU A 200 18.26 3.05 -33.42
N GLU A 201 18.09 4.37 -33.52
CA GLU A 201 17.82 5.07 -34.79
C GLU A 201 18.96 4.94 -35.81
N ARG A 202 20.23 5.00 -35.36
CA ARG A 202 21.40 4.81 -36.23
C ARG A 202 21.49 3.37 -36.72
N ASP A 203 21.24 2.41 -35.84
CA ASP A 203 21.31 0.99 -36.15
C ASP A 203 20.18 0.56 -37.09
N GLN A 204 18.95 1.04 -36.88
CA GLN A 204 17.85 0.86 -37.84
C GLN A 204 18.19 1.49 -39.19
N ALA A 205 18.79 2.69 -39.21
CA ALA A 205 19.21 3.35 -40.45
C ALA A 205 20.41 2.67 -41.14
N LEU A 206 21.17 1.81 -40.45
CA LEU A 206 22.20 0.95 -41.03
C LEU A 206 21.59 -0.36 -41.55
N GLN A 207 20.75 -1.04 -40.76
CA GLN A 207 19.99 -2.22 -41.15
C GLN A 207 19.17 -1.98 -42.43
N ALA A 208 18.46 -0.85 -42.52
CA ALA A 208 17.68 -0.46 -43.69
C ALA A 208 18.53 -0.20 -44.94
N LYS A 209 19.77 0.29 -44.80
CA LYS A 209 20.70 0.49 -45.94
C LYS A 209 21.37 -0.81 -46.38
N ALA A 210 21.56 -1.74 -45.45
CA ALA A 210 22.17 -3.05 -45.71
C ALA A 210 21.16 -4.15 -46.09
N SER A 211 19.86 -3.88 -45.91
CA SER A 211 18.76 -4.86 -46.01
C SER A 211 18.95 -6.08 -45.08
N LEU A 212 19.45 -5.84 -43.86
CA LEU A 212 19.76 -6.88 -42.87
C LEU A 212 18.77 -6.88 -41.69
N ALA A 213 18.07 -7.99 -41.51
CA ALA A 213 17.15 -8.23 -40.39
C ALA A 213 17.85 -8.94 -39.21
N ILE A 214 19.00 -8.41 -38.76
CA ILE A 214 19.83 -8.99 -37.69
C ILE A 214 20.10 -7.88 -36.65
N PRO A 215 19.89 -8.12 -35.34
CA PRO A 215 20.21 -7.13 -34.31
C PRO A 215 21.70 -6.79 -34.36
N LEU A 216 22.01 -5.49 -34.38
CA LEU A 216 23.38 -5.01 -34.31
C LEU A 216 23.88 -5.04 -32.86
N VAL A 217 25.20 -5.13 -32.70
CA VAL A 217 25.91 -5.19 -31.42
C VAL A 217 26.86 -3.99 -31.39
N PRO A 218 26.99 -3.27 -30.25
CA PRO A 218 27.82 -2.07 -30.18
C PRO A 218 29.28 -2.33 -30.57
N GLU A 219 29.84 -1.43 -31.39
CA GLU A 219 31.20 -1.53 -31.94
C GLU A 219 32.26 -1.73 -30.84
N THR A 220 33.08 -2.78 -30.92
CA THR A 220 34.26 -2.91 -30.05
C THR A 220 35.45 -2.11 -30.59
N GLU A 221 36.45 -1.85 -29.76
CA GLU A 221 37.67 -1.17 -30.21
C GLU A 221 38.44 -1.98 -31.27
N ASP A 222 38.37 -3.31 -31.23
CA ASP A 222 39.07 -4.16 -32.19
C ASP A 222 38.36 -4.22 -33.54
N ASP A 223 37.02 -4.14 -33.59
CA ASP A 223 36.28 -3.95 -34.84
C ASP A 223 36.69 -2.65 -35.53
N ARG A 224 36.83 -1.55 -34.76
CA ARG A 224 37.29 -0.25 -35.26
C ARG A 224 38.72 -0.31 -35.80
N ARG A 225 39.61 -1.07 -35.14
CA ARG A 225 40.99 -1.30 -35.62
C ARG A 225 40.99 -2.13 -36.91
N LEU A 226 40.19 -3.19 -36.99
CA LEU A 226 40.07 -4.04 -38.17
C LEU A 226 39.49 -3.27 -39.37
N ALA A 227 38.42 -2.50 -39.15
CA ALA A 227 37.80 -1.65 -40.16
C ALA A 227 38.73 -0.53 -40.65
N ALA A 228 39.60 0.02 -39.77
CA ALA A 228 40.62 0.98 -40.17
C ALA A 228 41.70 0.36 -41.08
N LEU A 229 42.07 -0.91 -40.86
CA LEU A 229 43.00 -1.65 -41.72
C LEU A 229 42.34 -2.09 -43.05
N LEU A 230 41.03 -2.36 -43.04
CA LEU A 230 40.25 -2.77 -44.22
C LEU A 230 39.81 -1.60 -45.12
N LYS A 231 40.08 -0.34 -44.73
CA LYS A 231 39.91 0.82 -45.62
C LYS A 231 40.94 0.83 -46.73
N PHE A 232 40.67 0.04 -47.77
CA PHE A 232 41.35 0.16 -49.06
C PHE A 232 41.34 1.62 -49.51
N HIS A 233 42.52 2.18 -49.78
CA HIS A 233 42.68 3.56 -50.16
C HIS A 233 42.15 3.76 -51.59
N THR A 234 40.85 4.04 -51.71
CA THR A 234 40.30 4.63 -52.93
C THR A 234 41.15 5.83 -53.29
N LEU A 235 41.69 5.87 -54.50
CA LEU A 235 42.52 6.98 -54.95
C LEU A 235 41.68 8.25 -54.94
N ASP A 236 41.92 9.14 -53.98
CA ASP A 236 40.99 10.25 -53.70
C ASP A 236 40.73 11.07 -54.97
N SER A 237 39.48 11.46 -55.18
CA SER A 237 39.09 12.25 -56.34
C SER A 237 39.93 13.53 -56.42
N TYR A 238 40.14 14.03 -57.65
CA TYR A 238 40.77 15.32 -57.87
C TYR A 238 40.08 16.43 -57.07
N GLU A 239 38.76 16.35 -56.92
CA GLU A 239 37.98 17.28 -56.11
C GLU A 239 38.27 17.17 -54.62
N ASP A 240 38.43 15.97 -54.08
CA ASP A 240 38.70 15.78 -52.65
C ASP A 240 40.14 16.17 -52.31
N LYS A 241 41.10 15.94 -53.21
CA LYS A 241 42.44 16.53 -53.13
C LYS A 241 42.42 18.06 -53.19
N GLN A 242 41.48 18.65 -53.93
CA GLN A 242 41.23 20.10 -53.94
C GLN A 242 40.53 20.61 -52.67
N LYS A 243 39.64 19.82 -52.03
CA LYS A 243 39.02 20.15 -50.74
C LYS A 243 40.06 20.07 -49.62
N LEU A 244 40.82 18.98 -49.55
CA LEU A 244 41.89 18.76 -48.58
C LEU A 244 42.94 19.87 -48.62
N LYS A 245 43.37 20.30 -49.82
CA LYS A 245 44.28 21.46 -49.94
C LYS A 245 43.64 22.78 -49.47
N ARG A 246 42.34 23.01 -49.71
CA ARG A 246 41.66 24.19 -49.17
C ARG A 246 41.57 24.16 -47.64
N THR A 247 41.21 23.02 -47.04
CA THR A 247 41.17 22.87 -45.58
C THR A 247 42.56 22.95 -44.96
N GLU A 248 43.59 22.38 -45.60
CA GLU A 248 44.99 22.52 -45.16
C GLU A 248 45.39 24.00 -45.12
N ILE A 249 45.19 24.74 -46.23
CA ILE A 249 45.50 26.18 -46.33
C ILE A 249 44.74 27.01 -45.28
N ILE A 250 43.46 26.69 -45.00
CA ILE A 250 42.66 27.37 -43.97
C ILE A 250 43.18 27.03 -42.55
N SER A 251 43.62 25.80 -42.30
CA SER A 251 44.13 25.35 -41.00
C SER A 251 45.57 25.82 -40.71
N ARG A 252 46.31 26.23 -41.74
CA ARG A 252 47.74 26.52 -41.66
C ARG A 252 47.97 27.92 -41.09
N SER A 253 48.61 27.99 -39.92
CA SER A 253 49.04 29.25 -39.33
C SER A 253 49.89 30.06 -40.32
N TRP A 254 49.58 31.35 -40.45
CA TRP A 254 50.22 32.27 -41.39
C TRP A 254 51.69 32.58 -41.03
N PHE A 255 52.10 32.31 -39.78
CA PHE A 255 53.43 32.61 -39.27
C PHE A 255 54.34 31.37 -39.24
N PRO A 256 55.59 31.46 -39.74
CA PRO A 256 56.50 30.32 -39.79
C PRO A 256 57.00 29.93 -38.39
N SER A 257 56.62 28.74 -37.92
CA SER A 257 57.17 28.14 -36.71
C SER A 257 58.61 27.64 -36.95
N THR A 258 59.60 28.26 -36.33
CA THR A 258 61.00 27.80 -36.37
C THR A 258 61.19 26.50 -35.58
N SER A 259 61.89 25.54 -36.18
CA SER A 259 62.15 24.23 -35.58
C SER A 259 63.44 24.23 -34.76
N GLY A 260 63.37 23.71 -33.54
CA GLY A 260 64.50 23.47 -32.64
C GLY A 260 64.32 22.13 -31.90
N PRO A 261 65.36 21.30 -31.74
CA PRO A 261 65.17 19.90 -31.35
C PRO A 261 65.21 19.62 -29.84
N SER A 262 64.40 18.63 -29.45
CA SER A 262 64.64 17.67 -28.36
C SER A 262 64.61 18.09 -26.87
N SER A 263 63.81 17.32 -26.12
CA SER A 263 64.04 16.83 -24.74
C SER A 263 63.56 17.63 -23.52
N CYS A 264 63.32 16.84 -22.46
CA CYS A 264 63.12 17.19 -21.05
C CYS A 264 61.83 17.89 -20.61
N SER A 265 61.42 17.54 -19.39
CA SER A 265 60.13 17.84 -18.77
C SER A 265 60.21 18.95 -17.72
N LYS A 266 59.04 19.32 -17.15
CA LYS A 266 58.80 20.28 -16.03
C LYS A 266 58.64 21.76 -16.42
N ALA A 267 57.45 22.13 -16.91
CA ALA A 267 56.97 23.52 -16.96
C ALA A 267 55.46 23.68 -16.62
N GLY A 268 54.87 22.75 -15.85
CA GLY A 268 53.40 22.61 -15.72
C GLY A 268 52.72 23.24 -14.48
N SER A 269 53.45 23.85 -13.54
CA SER A 269 52.92 24.20 -12.21
C SER A 269 52.71 25.69 -11.91
N VAL A 270 53.28 26.61 -12.71
CA VAL A 270 53.29 28.06 -12.38
C VAL A 270 52.00 28.76 -12.79
N LEU A 271 51.49 28.52 -14.00
CA LEU A 271 50.32 29.23 -14.55
C LEU A 271 48.99 28.90 -13.85
N LYS A 272 48.91 27.79 -13.08
CA LYS A 272 47.66 27.37 -12.43
C LYS A 272 47.38 28.05 -11.08
N LYS A 273 48.28 28.93 -10.60
CA LYS A 273 48.19 29.60 -9.27
C LYS A 273 47.76 31.07 -9.29
N LEU A 274 47.54 31.67 -10.46
CA LEU A 274 47.19 33.10 -10.60
C LEU A 274 45.70 33.36 -10.94
N ALA A 275 44.90 32.31 -11.18
CA ALA A 275 43.53 32.44 -11.69
C ALA A 275 42.40 32.42 -10.62
N GLN A 276 42.73 32.39 -9.32
CA GLN A 276 41.74 32.17 -8.24
C GLN A 276 41.63 33.33 -7.24
N ASN A 277 41.91 34.57 -7.64
CA ASN A 277 41.73 35.71 -6.72
C ASN A 277 41.41 37.05 -7.41
N ARG A 278 40.12 37.35 -7.63
CA ARG A 278 39.55 38.71 -7.68
C ARG A 278 38.02 38.68 -7.60
N LYS A 279 37.44 39.60 -6.82
CA LYS A 279 35.98 39.85 -6.73
C LYS A 279 35.53 40.82 -7.83
N PRO A 280 34.27 40.77 -8.31
CA PRO A 280 33.75 41.68 -9.33
C PRO A 280 32.98 42.90 -8.76
N ALA A 281 33.22 44.09 -9.34
CA ALA A 281 32.33 45.27 -9.36
C ALA A 281 33.02 46.43 -10.14
N PRO A 282 32.30 47.39 -10.75
CA PRO A 282 30.98 47.27 -11.39
C PRO A 282 30.93 47.91 -12.82
N ALA A 283 29.83 47.66 -13.53
CA ALA A 283 29.22 48.46 -14.63
C ALA A 283 30.09 49.00 -15.81
N GLY A 284 29.77 48.52 -17.02
CA GLY A 284 30.09 49.14 -18.31
C GLY A 284 29.13 48.62 -19.39
N SER A 285 28.64 49.48 -20.29
CA SER A 285 27.56 49.15 -21.25
C SER A 285 28.06 48.44 -22.52
N PRO A 286 27.21 47.60 -23.16
CA PRO A 286 27.58 46.92 -24.41
C PRO A 286 27.57 47.87 -25.62
N ILE A 287 28.58 47.75 -26.48
CA ILE A 287 28.67 48.48 -27.74
C ILE A 287 27.91 47.72 -28.84
N THR A 288 27.06 48.42 -29.58
CA THR A 288 26.22 47.84 -30.65
C THR A 288 26.75 48.11 -32.07
N VAL A 289 26.37 47.21 -32.98
CA VAL A 289 26.09 47.38 -34.42
C VAL A 289 26.70 48.62 -35.12
N GLY A 290 27.55 48.37 -36.13
CA GLY A 290 28.01 49.40 -37.08
C GLY A 290 29.54 49.58 -37.16
N GLY A 291 30.31 48.94 -36.27
CA GLY A 291 31.77 49.09 -36.20
C GLY A 291 32.59 48.56 -37.41
N LEU A 292 31.96 47.87 -38.36
CA LEU A 292 32.57 47.38 -39.60
C LEU A 292 31.62 47.63 -40.78
N GLY A 293 31.76 48.79 -41.44
CA GLY A 293 30.85 49.25 -42.48
C GLY A 293 31.07 48.59 -43.85
N ILE A 294 30.20 47.65 -44.22
CA ILE A 294 30.09 47.12 -45.59
C ILE A 294 28.60 47.11 -45.99
N VAL A 295 28.27 47.68 -47.15
CA VAL A 295 26.89 47.86 -47.64
C VAL A 295 26.77 47.52 -49.13
N ARG A 296 25.85 46.61 -49.49
CA ARG A 296 25.26 46.41 -50.84
C ARG A 296 24.20 45.29 -50.79
N ARG A 297 23.11 45.27 -51.58
CA ARG A 297 22.20 46.32 -52.10
C ARG A 297 20.92 45.60 -52.56
N GLN A 298 19.73 46.16 -52.33
CA GLN A 298 18.44 45.52 -52.69
C GLN A 298 17.92 45.86 -54.10
N SER A 299 17.10 44.96 -54.63
CA SER A 299 15.89 45.19 -55.45
C SER A 299 14.93 44.02 -55.15
N ARG A 300 13.62 44.20 -54.82
CA ARG A 300 12.52 44.85 -55.58
C ARG A 300 12.25 44.15 -56.92
N GLU A 301 11.03 43.88 -57.37
CA GLU A 301 9.63 43.97 -56.85
C GLU A 301 8.78 42.96 -57.69
N THR A 302 7.51 42.60 -57.48
CA THR A 302 6.37 43.20 -56.74
C THR A 302 5.49 42.09 -56.08
N SER A 303 4.15 42.26 -56.01
CA SER A 303 3.13 41.30 -55.55
C SER A 303 2.06 41.08 -56.64
N GLU A 304 1.40 39.91 -56.72
CA GLU A 304 -0.06 39.79 -57.02
C GLU A 304 -0.63 38.35 -56.96
N SER A 305 -1.96 38.26 -56.85
CA SER A 305 -2.86 37.10 -57.02
C SER A 305 -3.86 37.46 -58.16
N PRO A 306 -4.90 36.68 -58.59
CA PRO A 306 -5.43 35.41 -58.05
C PRO A 306 -5.99 34.37 -59.08
N GLN A 307 -6.52 33.25 -58.55
CA GLN A 307 -7.75 32.50 -58.97
C GLN A 307 -7.88 31.72 -60.31
N HIS A 308 -8.77 30.70 -60.25
CA HIS A 308 -9.34 29.82 -61.31
C HIS A 308 -8.36 28.84 -62.01
N ALA A 309 -8.52 27.51 -61.90
CA ALA A 309 -9.56 26.59 -62.44
C ALA A 309 -9.32 26.22 -63.92
N ALA A 310 -9.46 24.97 -64.39
CA ALA A 310 -9.91 23.71 -63.76
C ALA A 310 -8.95 22.52 -64.12
N GLU A 311 -9.27 21.23 -64.38
CA GLU A 311 -10.52 20.48 -64.61
C GLU A 311 -10.40 18.98 -64.20
N THR A 312 -10.74 18.01 -65.07
CA THR A 312 -11.09 16.59 -64.74
C THR A 312 -10.11 15.50 -65.21
N SER A 313 -10.00 14.40 -64.44
CA SER A 313 -10.32 13.00 -64.86
C SER A 313 -10.09 12.03 -63.68
N THR A 314 -10.98 11.17 -63.16
CA THR A 314 -12.00 10.20 -63.68
C THR A 314 -11.46 8.82 -64.09
N SER A 315 -11.36 7.89 -63.12
CA SER A 315 -11.79 6.46 -63.15
C SER A 315 -11.57 5.87 -61.73
N GLU A 316 -12.44 5.06 -61.09
CA GLU A 316 -13.07 3.78 -61.48
C GLU A 316 -12.05 2.63 -61.69
N LYS A 317 -12.24 1.39 -61.19
CA LYS A 317 -13.15 0.80 -60.17
C LYS A 317 -12.79 -0.72 -59.99
N LEU A 318 -13.17 -1.36 -58.87
CA LEU A 318 -13.30 -2.85 -58.71
C LEU A 318 -11.96 -3.66 -58.81
N GLN A 319 -11.81 -4.96 -58.49
CA GLN A 319 -12.40 -5.90 -57.49
C GLN A 319 -11.59 -7.24 -57.48
N VAL A 320 -11.56 -7.95 -56.32
CA VAL A 320 -11.58 -9.45 -56.20
C VAL A 320 -10.35 -10.19 -56.81
N SER A 321 -9.96 -11.45 -56.53
CA SER A 321 -10.46 -12.65 -55.79
C SER A 321 -9.30 -13.29 -54.98
N GLU A 322 -9.51 -13.90 -53.80
CA GLU A 322 -9.99 -15.28 -53.51
C GLU A 322 -9.15 -16.46 -54.05
N GLY A 323 -8.96 -17.51 -53.20
CA GLY A 323 -8.72 -18.89 -53.67
C GLY A 323 -7.73 -19.77 -52.87
N THR A 324 -8.24 -20.54 -51.89
CA THR A 324 -7.94 -21.98 -51.55
C THR A 324 -6.49 -22.56 -51.64
N THR A 325 -6.01 -23.55 -50.84
CA THR A 325 -6.65 -24.81 -50.39
C THR A 325 -5.81 -25.57 -49.33
N GLN A 326 -6.48 -26.20 -48.35
CA GLN A 326 -6.33 -27.58 -47.81
C GLN A 326 -5.05 -28.22 -47.19
N ASP A 327 -5.36 -29.04 -46.16
CA ASP A 327 -4.87 -30.38 -45.76
C ASP A 327 -3.67 -30.65 -44.80
N MET A 328 -3.83 -31.78 -44.07
CA MET A 328 -3.00 -32.36 -42.99
C MET A 328 -1.97 -33.38 -43.51
N PRO A 329 -0.96 -33.79 -42.70
CA PRO A 329 -1.00 -35.17 -42.17
C PRO A 329 -0.41 -35.37 -40.74
N THR A 330 -0.32 -36.64 -40.33
CA THR A 330 -0.22 -37.17 -38.95
C THR A 330 1.19 -37.35 -38.34
N SER A 331 1.18 -37.51 -37.00
CA SER A 331 2.04 -38.31 -36.06
C SER A 331 2.80 -39.53 -36.67
N PRO A 332 3.84 -40.15 -36.02
CA PRO A 332 3.85 -40.57 -34.59
C PRO A 332 5.22 -40.81 -33.85
N GLN A 333 5.14 -41.49 -32.68
CA GLN A 333 6.17 -42.35 -31.99
C GLN A 333 7.34 -41.71 -31.21
N ASP A 334 7.89 -42.30 -30.11
CA ASP A 334 7.35 -43.24 -29.08
C ASP A 334 8.32 -43.41 -27.85
N CYS A 335 7.91 -44.23 -26.86
CA CYS A 335 8.70 -45.08 -25.93
C CYS A 335 9.42 -44.55 -24.64
N SER A 336 8.97 -45.10 -23.49
CA SER A 336 9.70 -45.62 -22.29
C SER A 336 10.83 -44.81 -21.62
N GLN A 337 10.76 -44.45 -20.32
CA GLN A 337 10.77 -45.26 -19.06
C GLN A 337 12.11 -45.98 -18.72
N GLU A 338 12.76 -45.62 -17.59
CA GLU A 338 13.15 -46.58 -16.51
C GLU A 338 13.69 -45.97 -15.18
N THR A 339 13.06 -46.40 -14.06
CA THR A 339 13.51 -46.71 -12.69
C THR A 339 14.76 -46.11 -11.97
N ALA A 340 14.48 -45.40 -10.86
CA ALA A 340 14.89 -45.66 -9.45
C ALA A 340 16.38 -45.79 -8.96
N LYS A 341 16.71 -45.09 -7.85
CA LYS A 341 17.28 -45.66 -6.58
C LYS A 341 17.49 -44.63 -5.44
N THR A 342 17.65 -45.12 -4.20
CA THR A 342 17.96 -44.37 -2.97
C THR A 342 19.18 -44.98 -2.25
N PRO A 343 20.04 -44.19 -1.57
CA PRO A 343 20.33 -44.43 -0.14
C PRO A 343 20.54 -43.11 0.67
N LYS A 344 19.97 -42.93 1.87
CA LYS A 344 20.37 -43.43 3.22
C LYS A 344 21.66 -42.84 3.86
N THR A 345 21.44 -41.82 4.71
CA THR A 345 21.84 -41.74 6.14
C THR A 345 23.32 -41.60 6.56
N LYS A 346 23.66 -40.51 7.29
CA LYS A 346 24.31 -40.51 8.64
C LYS A 346 24.62 -39.11 9.21
N GLU A 347 24.45 -38.94 10.53
CA GLU A 347 25.16 -37.93 11.37
C GLU A 347 26.35 -38.62 12.10
N PRO A 348 27.26 -37.88 12.79
CA PRO A 348 27.02 -37.57 14.22
C PRO A 348 27.60 -36.24 14.76
N GLN A 349 27.30 -35.99 16.04
CA GLN A 349 27.90 -35.07 17.04
C GLN A 349 29.45 -34.92 16.95
N GLY A 350 30.15 -33.86 17.40
CA GLY A 350 29.77 -32.59 18.09
C GLY A 350 30.61 -32.33 19.37
N GLN A 351 31.27 -31.17 19.55
CA GLN A 351 31.91 -30.74 20.84
C GLN A 351 32.42 -29.27 20.90
N THR A 352 32.91 -28.84 22.08
CA THR A 352 33.04 -27.45 22.61
C THR A 352 34.47 -26.88 22.77
N GLY A 353 34.62 -25.53 22.78
CA GLY A 353 35.78 -24.79 23.34
C GLY A 353 36.39 -23.71 22.41
N GLY A 354 37.12 -22.67 22.84
CA GLY A 354 37.36 -22.16 24.22
C GLY A 354 38.63 -21.27 24.41
N CYS A 355 38.46 -19.93 24.45
CA CYS A 355 39.41 -18.87 24.87
C CYS A 355 40.69 -18.50 24.04
N GLN A 356 40.87 -17.18 23.84
CA GLN A 356 42.03 -16.27 24.09
C GLN A 356 43.48 -16.77 23.77
N ASP A 357 44.42 -15.97 23.20
CA ASP A 357 44.77 -14.57 23.56
C ASP A 357 45.58 -13.77 22.45
N ARG A 358 46.08 -12.57 22.80
CA ARG A 358 46.81 -11.53 21.99
C ARG A 358 48.38 -11.67 22.06
N PRO A 359 49.28 -10.75 21.55
CA PRO A 359 49.12 -9.36 21.00
C PRO A 359 50.01 -8.91 19.77
N ARG A 360 49.66 -7.74 19.17
CA ARG A 360 50.54 -6.78 18.41
C ARG A 360 51.18 -7.27 17.08
N SER A 361 51.56 -6.46 16.08
CA SER A 361 51.44 -5.02 15.70
C SER A 361 52.04 -4.83 14.27
N SER A 362 51.76 -3.82 13.42
CA SER A 362 50.83 -2.67 13.38
C SER A 362 50.85 -1.98 11.99
N SER A 363 49.97 -0.99 11.77
CA SER A 363 50.00 0.07 10.73
C SER A 363 50.08 -0.30 9.23
N GLY A 364 48.99 -0.08 8.50
CA GLY A 364 48.94 -0.11 7.02
C GLY A 364 47.57 0.36 6.51
N SER A 365 47.54 1.18 5.46
CA SER A 365 46.33 1.83 4.93
C SER A 365 45.46 0.93 4.04
N SER A 366 44.17 0.89 4.34
CA SER A 366 43.03 0.84 3.42
C SER A 366 43.22 0.23 2.01
N GLN A 367 42.90 -1.05 1.85
CA GLN A 367 42.44 -1.62 0.57
C GLN A 367 41.70 -2.95 0.77
N GLU A 368 40.55 -3.09 0.09
CA GLU A 368 39.77 -4.32 -0.11
C GLU A 368 39.18 -5.01 1.15
N ALA A 369 38.04 -5.72 1.11
CA ALA A 369 37.08 -5.93 0.02
C ALA A 369 35.65 -5.66 0.51
N ALA A 370 34.78 -5.17 -0.37
CA ALA A 370 33.33 -5.10 -0.14
C ALA A 370 32.66 -6.27 -0.88
N ASP A 371 32.23 -7.28 -0.14
CA ASP A 371 31.47 -8.42 -0.68
C ASP A 371 30.02 -7.98 -0.97
N PRO A 372 29.41 -8.30 -2.13
CA PRO A 372 28.27 -7.52 -2.63
C PRO A 372 26.91 -8.07 -2.18
N GLN A 373 26.38 -7.55 -1.06
CA GLN A 373 24.97 -7.75 -0.66
C GLN A 373 24.31 -6.42 -0.25
N ASP A 374 23.96 -5.62 -1.25
CA ASP A 374 22.66 -4.93 -1.38
C ASP A 374 22.60 -4.09 -2.67
N THR A 375 22.72 -4.78 -3.81
CA THR A 375 22.24 -4.24 -5.09
C THR A 375 20.72 -4.38 -5.14
N PRO A 376 19.95 -3.34 -5.53
CA PRO A 376 18.52 -3.50 -5.81
C PRO A 376 18.29 -4.63 -6.83
N HIS A 377 17.44 -5.60 -6.49
CA HIS A 377 17.25 -6.80 -7.32
C HIS A 377 16.79 -6.42 -8.74
N PRO A 378 17.54 -6.78 -9.80
CA PRO A 378 17.27 -6.34 -11.17
C PRO A 378 16.21 -7.20 -11.88
N TYR A 379 15.13 -7.55 -11.15
CA TYR A 379 14.02 -8.38 -11.65
C TYR A 379 12.63 -7.80 -11.38
N THR A 380 12.53 -6.69 -10.65
CA THR A 380 11.28 -5.96 -10.49
C THR A 380 11.01 -5.10 -11.72
N LEU A 381 10.35 -5.68 -12.73
CA LEU A 381 9.65 -4.90 -13.74
C LEU A 381 8.58 -4.07 -13.01
N ASN A 382 8.72 -2.74 -13.01
CA ASN A 382 7.77 -1.84 -12.37
C ASN A 382 6.43 -1.86 -13.11
N SER A 383 5.60 -2.86 -12.83
CA SER A 383 4.15 -2.83 -13.10
C SER A 383 3.48 -1.87 -12.11
N SER A 384 3.90 -0.60 -12.13
CA SER A 384 3.18 0.51 -11.54
C SER A 384 1.80 0.55 -12.18
N LEU A 385 0.73 0.33 -11.41
CA LEU A 385 -0.65 0.44 -11.89
C LEU A 385 -1.16 1.89 -11.98
N VAL A 386 -0.25 2.87 -11.88
CA VAL A 386 -0.43 4.17 -12.54
C VAL A 386 -0.23 3.90 -14.03
N ALA A 387 -1.28 4.02 -14.84
CA ALA A 387 -1.19 3.76 -16.28
C ALA A 387 -0.13 4.66 -16.96
N ASP A 388 0.36 4.24 -18.14
CA ASP A 388 1.34 5.00 -18.94
C ASP A 388 0.67 6.22 -19.62
N TYR A 389 0.26 7.19 -18.81
CA TYR A 389 -0.42 8.43 -19.21
C TYR A 389 0.43 9.35 -20.12
N SER A 390 1.69 9.03 -20.37
CA SER A 390 2.60 9.82 -21.22
C SER A 390 2.33 9.73 -22.72
N ASP A 391 1.68 8.65 -23.18
CA ASP A 391 1.81 8.21 -24.57
C ASP A 391 0.69 8.74 -25.48
N SER A 392 -0.45 9.15 -24.91
CA SER A 392 -1.49 9.93 -25.60
C SER A 392 -1.14 11.42 -25.69
N GLU A 393 -0.58 12.00 -24.63
CA GLU A 393 -0.31 13.44 -24.52
C GLU A 393 0.87 13.89 -25.40
N THR A 394 1.90 13.05 -25.53
CA THR A 394 3.10 13.36 -26.32
C THR A 394 2.82 13.54 -27.82
N GLN A 395 1.73 13.00 -28.36
CA GLN A 395 1.31 13.27 -29.74
C GLN A 395 0.85 14.72 -29.96
N GLU A 396 0.34 15.40 -28.94
CA GLU A 396 -0.31 16.71 -29.12
C GLU A 396 0.65 17.89 -28.96
N ALA A 397 1.79 17.69 -28.29
CA ALA A 397 2.96 18.55 -28.41
C ALA A 397 3.57 18.56 -29.83
N GLY A 398 3.20 17.59 -30.68
CA GLY A 398 3.58 17.50 -32.10
C GLY A 398 2.67 18.24 -33.07
N ARG A 399 1.61 18.94 -32.61
CA ARG A 399 0.71 19.69 -33.50
C ARG A 399 1.29 21.02 -33.94
N GLU A 400 1.16 21.33 -35.23
CA GLU A 400 1.53 22.65 -35.76
C GLU A 400 0.78 23.77 -35.03
N GLY A 401 1.53 24.78 -34.56
CA GLY A 401 0.99 25.92 -33.82
C GLY A 401 0.77 25.71 -32.31
N ALA A 402 1.15 24.57 -31.73
CA ALA A 402 1.11 24.39 -30.27
C ALA A 402 2.08 25.36 -29.55
N THR A 403 1.60 26.06 -28.51
CA THR A 403 2.42 26.91 -27.63
C THR A 403 2.59 26.26 -26.25
N GLU A 404 3.56 26.71 -25.46
CA GLU A 404 3.79 26.18 -24.11
C GLU A 404 2.56 26.36 -23.21
N GLU A 405 1.90 27.51 -23.32
CA GLU A 405 0.68 27.84 -22.57
C GLU A 405 -0.48 26.92 -22.97
N ALA A 406 -0.66 26.67 -24.27
CA ALA A 406 -1.72 25.78 -24.77
C ALA A 406 -1.53 24.32 -24.34
N VAL A 407 -0.28 23.83 -24.31
CA VAL A 407 0.04 22.49 -23.78
C VAL A 407 -0.16 22.44 -22.27
N ARG A 408 0.33 23.44 -21.53
CA ARG A 408 0.20 23.53 -20.07
C ARG A 408 -1.26 23.55 -19.60
N GLU A 409 -2.07 24.43 -20.19
CA GLU A 409 -3.50 24.57 -19.89
C GLU A 409 -4.24 23.25 -20.15
N ARG A 410 -3.87 22.54 -21.23
CA ARG A 410 -4.51 21.28 -21.59
C ARG A 410 -4.15 20.12 -20.66
N VAL A 411 -2.91 20.05 -20.17
CA VAL A 411 -2.51 19.05 -19.16
C VAL A 411 -3.20 19.31 -17.82
N ILE A 412 -3.33 20.59 -17.41
CA ILE A 412 -4.11 20.96 -16.22
C ILE A 412 -5.57 20.51 -16.39
N ARG A 413 -6.20 20.90 -17.50
CA ARG A 413 -7.59 20.56 -17.79
C ARG A 413 -7.82 19.05 -17.90
N PHE A 414 -6.89 18.29 -18.47
CA PHE A 414 -7.01 16.83 -18.51
C PHE A 414 -6.97 16.21 -17.11
N ALA A 415 -6.12 16.71 -16.20
CA ALA A 415 -6.11 16.28 -14.81
C ALA A 415 -7.41 16.65 -14.05
N GLU A 416 -8.02 17.79 -14.38
CA GLU A 416 -9.35 18.19 -13.85
C GLU A 416 -10.49 17.32 -14.43
N ASP A 417 -10.48 17.06 -15.74
CA ASP A 417 -11.44 16.16 -16.41
C ASP A 417 -11.30 14.70 -15.89
N MET A 418 -10.08 14.25 -15.56
CA MET A 418 -9.84 12.96 -14.89
C MET A 418 -10.43 12.92 -13.48
N LEU A 419 -10.31 14.00 -12.70
CA LEU A 419 -10.83 14.10 -11.34
C LEU A 419 -12.37 14.04 -11.34
N GLU A 420 -13.02 14.81 -12.21
CA GLU A 420 -14.48 14.78 -12.35
C GLU A 420 -14.97 13.43 -12.91
N LYS A 421 -14.20 12.79 -13.81
CA LYS A 421 -14.50 11.43 -14.29
C LYS A 421 -14.49 10.41 -13.14
N ASP A 422 -13.45 10.33 -12.33
CA ASP A 422 -13.40 9.37 -11.21
C ASP A 422 -14.52 9.65 -10.18
N LEU A 423 -14.81 10.91 -9.87
CA LEU A 423 -15.93 11.28 -9.00
C LEU A 423 -17.30 10.89 -9.56
N LYS A 424 -17.49 11.01 -10.88
CA LYS A 424 -18.72 10.58 -11.56
C LYS A 424 -18.83 9.05 -11.62
N ASP A 425 -17.76 8.37 -11.96
CA ASP A 425 -17.72 6.91 -12.13
C ASP A 425 -17.94 6.19 -10.79
N ASN A 426 -17.31 6.66 -9.70
CA ASN A 426 -17.57 6.13 -8.35
C ASN A 426 -19.03 6.32 -7.90
N ARG A 427 -19.67 7.44 -8.26
CA ARG A 427 -21.12 7.63 -8.03
C ARG A 427 -21.96 6.64 -8.84
N SER A 428 -21.64 6.46 -10.13
CA SER A 428 -22.33 5.48 -11.00
C SER A 428 -22.19 4.06 -10.47
N ILE A 429 -20.99 3.63 -10.05
CA ILE A 429 -20.73 2.35 -9.37
C ILE A 429 -21.64 2.22 -8.13
N GLY A 430 -21.68 3.26 -7.29
CA GLY A 430 -22.50 3.28 -6.09
C GLY A 430 -24.00 3.11 -6.37
N ASP A 431 -24.53 3.91 -7.30
CA ASP A 431 -25.96 3.94 -7.61
C ASP A 431 -26.41 2.68 -8.38
N LEU A 432 -25.68 2.25 -9.40
CA LEU A 432 -25.98 1.03 -10.17
C LEU A 432 -25.88 -0.22 -9.27
N GLY A 433 -24.82 -0.30 -8.46
CA GLY A 433 -24.63 -1.36 -7.48
C GLY A 433 -25.74 -1.40 -6.43
N ALA A 434 -26.16 -0.23 -5.92
CA ALA A 434 -27.24 -0.13 -4.94
C ALA A 434 -28.59 -0.59 -5.51
N HIS A 435 -28.94 -0.19 -6.74
CA HIS A 435 -30.21 -0.62 -7.37
C HIS A 435 -30.25 -2.14 -7.58
N HIS A 436 -29.24 -2.72 -8.23
CA HIS A 436 -29.21 -4.16 -8.51
C HIS A 436 -29.12 -5.02 -7.23
N LEU A 437 -28.41 -4.54 -6.20
CA LEU A 437 -28.38 -5.19 -4.88
C LEU A 437 -29.76 -5.17 -4.22
N LEU A 438 -30.51 -4.06 -4.30
CA LEU A 438 -31.86 -3.96 -3.75
C LEU A 438 -32.87 -4.81 -4.51
N GLU A 439 -32.80 -4.89 -5.83
CA GLU A 439 -33.65 -5.77 -6.64
C GLU A 439 -33.45 -7.24 -6.25
N ARG A 440 -32.20 -7.66 -6.00
CA ARG A 440 -31.87 -9.05 -5.69
C ARG A 440 -32.09 -9.43 -4.22
N ALA A 441 -31.73 -8.56 -3.27
CA ALA A 441 -31.77 -8.86 -1.83
C ALA A 441 -33.01 -8.30 -1.11
N ALA A 442 -33.72 -7.33 -1.70
CA ALA A 442 -34.85 -6.64 -1.08
C ALA A 442 -35.93 -6.15 -2.08
N PRO A 443 -36.41 -6.99 -3.02
CA PRO A 443 -37.37 -6.59 -4.06
C PRO A 443 -38.71 -6.07 -3.50
N THR A 444 -39.10 -6.50 -2.29
CA THR A 444 -40.33 -6.08 -1.61
C THR A 444 -40.21 -4.75 -0.86
N GLY A 445 -39.14 -3.98 -1.09
CA GLY A 445 -38.94 -2.65 -0.47
C GLY A 445 -38.29 -2.69 0.93
N SER A 446 -37.89 -3.86 1.44
CA SER A 446 -37.21 -4.00 2.73
C SER A 446 -35.86 -3.29 2.79
N LYS A 447 -35.32 -3.10 3.99
CA LYS A 447 -33.95 -2.59 4.19
C LYS A 447 -32.92 -3.71 4.22
N VAL A 448 -31.72 -3.47 3.67
CA VAL A 448 -30.63 -4.44 3.56
C VAL A 448 -29.52 -4.22 4.61
N THR A 449 -28.93 -5.31 5.11
CA THR A 449 -27.68 -5.27 5.88
C THR A 449 -26.52 -5.64 4.96
N VAL A 450 -25.47 -4.82 4.90
CA VAL A 450 -24.29 -5.06 4.04
C VAL A 450 -23.06 -5.41 4.89
N LEU A 451 -22.22 -6.33 4.41
CA LEU A 451 -20.88 -6.58 4.95
C LEU A 451 -19.81 -6.16 3.94
N THR A 452 -18.73 -5.52 4.39
CA THR A 452 -17.63 -5.03 3.54
C THR A 452 -16.25 -5.20 4.19
N HIS A 453 -15.19 -5.05 3.39
CA HIS A 453 -13.81 -5.40 3.70
C HIS A 453 -12.79 -4.46 3.03
N CYS A 454 -11.63 -4.27 3.66
CA CYS A 454 -10.69 -3.19 3.36
C CYS A 454 -11.35 -1.78 3.50
N ASN A 455 -10.69 -0.75 2.96
CA ASN A 455 -11.33 0.54 2.67
C ASN A 455 -11.47 0.73 1.17
N THR A 456 -12.66 1.18 0.77
CA THR A 456 -13.11 1.35 -0.62
C THR A 456 -13.91 2.65 -0.76
N GLY A 457 -13.59 3.62 0.09
CA GLY A 457 -14.27 4.90 0.24
C GLY A 457 -13.52 6.07 -0.36
N ALA A 458 -13.85 7.28 0.10
CA ALA A 458 -13.20 8.52 -0.30
C ALA A 458 -11.73 8.58 0.14
N LEU A 459 -11.31 7.77 1.12
CA LEU A 459 -9.89 7.59 1.49
C LEU A 459 -9.18 6.52 0.63
N ALA A 460 -9.77 6.08 -0.49
CA ALA A 460 -9.22 5.11 -1.43
C ALA A 460 -9.47 5.44 -2.93
N THR A 461 -10.10 6.59 -3.23
CA THR A 461 -10.49 7.08 -4.58
C THR A 461 -10.43 8.61 -4.60
N ALA A 462 -10.75 9.30 -5.70
CA ALA A 462 -10.94 10.76 -5.67
C ALA A 462 -12.05 11.19 -4.71
N GLY A 463 -13.08 10.37 -4.54
CA GLY A 463 -14.20 10.60 -3.63
C GLY A 463 -15.35 9.64 -3.87
N TYR A 464 -16.29 9.57 -2.93
CA TYR A 464 -17.43 8.63 -2.89
C TYR A 464 -17.04 7.14 -2.73
N GLY A 465 -16.05 6.65 -3.47
CA GLY A 465 -15.57 5.27 -3.42
C GLY A 465 -16.44 4.26 -4.17
N THR A 466 -15.97 3.01 -4.25
CA THR A 466 -16.65 1.94 -5.00
C THR A 466 -17.64 1.17 -4.13
N ALA A 467 -17.19 0.16 -3.37
CA ALA A 467 -18.06 -0.64 -2.51
C ALA A 467 -18.63 0.17 -1.33
N LEU A 468 -17.88 1.15 -0.81
CA LEU A 468 -18.42 2.11 0.16
C LEU A 468 -19.32 3.16 -0.51
N GLY A 469 -19.15 3.43 -1.81
CA GLY A 469 -20.09 4.20 -2.64
C GLY A 469 -21.44 3.51 -2.77
N VAL A 470 -21.46 2.18 -2.97
CA VAL A 470 -22.70 1.38 -2.95
C VAL A 470 -23.40 1.50 -1.59
N ILE A 471 -22.65 1.44 -0.50
CA ILE A 471 -23.17 1.64 0.87
C ILE A 471 -23.72 3.07 1.06
N ARG A 472 -23.04 4.09 0.54
CA ARG A 472 -23.51 5.49 0.54
C ARG A 472 -24.82 5.66 -0.24
N SER A 473 -24.93 5.11 -1.44
CA SER A 473 -26.16 5.14 -2.23
C SER A 473 -27.32 4.42 -1.53
N LEU A 474 -27.07 3.24 -0.92
CA LEU A 474 -28.06 2.55 -0.09
C LEU A 474 -28.49 3.37 1.14
N HIS A 475 -27.58 4.13 1.75
CA HIS A 475 -27.87 5.03 2.87
C HIS A 475 -28.72 6.24 2.43
N ASN A 476 -28.34 6.90 1.34
CA ASN A 476 -29.01 8.07 0.76
C ASN A 476 -30.45 7.73 0.30
N LEU A 477 -30.66 6.52 -0.23
CA LEU A 477 -31.99 6.00 -0.55
C LEU A 477 -32.82 5.60 0.71
N GLY A 478 -32.23 5.69 1.91
CA GLY A 478 -32.85 5.24 3.16
C GLY A 478 -33.02 3.72 3.28
N ARG A 479 -32.49 2.93 2.33
CA ARG A 479 -32.69 1.47 2.22
C ARG A 479 -31.65 0.65 2.99
N LEU A 480 -30.59 1.27 3.48
CA LEU A 480 -29.62 0.63 4.37
C LEU A 480 -30.20 0.41 5.79
N LYS A 481 -30.11 -0.83 6.29
CA LYS A 481 -30.44 -1.21 7.68
C LYS A 481 -29.23 -1.03 8.59
N HIS A 482 -28.08 -1.59 8.18
CA HIS A 482 -26.83 -1.61 8.95
C HIS A 482 -25.64 -2.02 8.07
N VAL A 483 -24.43 -1.65 8.46
CA VAL A 483 -23.16 -2.05 7.84
C VAL A 483 -22.29 -2.83 8.82
N PHE A 484 -21.68 -3.92 8.37
CA PHE A 484 -20.56 -4.57 9.06
C PHE A 484 -19.28 -4.34 8.27
N CYS A 485 -18.31 -3.63 8.87
CA CYS A 485 -16.95 -3.54 8.33
C CYS A 485 -16.03 -4.48 9.12
N THR A 486 -15.19 -5.24 8.41
CA THR A 486 -14.17 -6.11 9.01
C THR A 486 -12.87 -5.35 9.25
N GLU A 487 -12.12 -5.66 10.31
CA GLU A 487 -10.89 -4.95 10.69
C GLU A 487 -9.84 -4.84 9.55
N THR A 488 -9.72 -5.89 8.72
CA THR A 488 -8.75 -6.01 7.62
C THR A 488 -7.30 -6.08 8.09
N ARG A 489 -6.93 -7.15 8.80
CA ARG A 489 -5.54 -7.41 9.21
C ARG A 489 -4.64 -7.73 7.99
N PRO A 490 -3.32 -7.43 8.07
CA PRO A 490 -2.66 -6.83 9.21
C PRO A 490 -2.74 -5.29 9.28
N TYR A 491 -2.99 -4.61 8.15
CA TYR A 491 -2.87 -3.14 7.99
C TYR A 491 -4.05 -2.33 8.57
N ASN A 492 -5.13 -3.01 8.97
CA ASN A 492 -6.28 -2.47 9.67
C ASN A 492 -7.06 -1.39 8.89
N GLN A 493 -7.14 -1.46 7.56
CA GLN A 493 -7.85 -0.44 6.77
C GLN A 493 -9.32 -0.31 7.17
N GLY A 494 -10.02 -1.42 7.38
CA GLY A 494 -11.43 -1.40 7.76
C GLY A 494 -11.67 -0.81 9.15
N ALA A 495 -10.80 -1.16 10.10
CA ALA A 495 -10.85 -0.62 11.47
C ALA A 495 -10.42 0.86 11.57
N ARG A 496 -9.52 1.34 10.71
CA ARG A 496 -8.95 2.70 10.79
C ARG A 496 -9.62 3.71 9.86
N LEU A 497 -9.97 3.30 8.64
CA LEU A 497 -10.42 4.18 7.56
C LEU A 497 -11.93 3.99 7.32
N THR A 498 -12.39 2.77 7.07
CA THR A 498 -13.81 2.50 6.76
C THR A 498 -14.70 2.81 7.96
N ALA A 499 -14.28 2.43 9.17
CA ALA A 499 -14.97 2.82 10.41
C ALA A 499 -14.98 4.34 10.63
N PHE A 500 -13.93 5.07 10.21
CA PHE A 500 -13.88 6.53 10.26
C PHE A 500 -14.85 7.16 9.26
N GLU A 501 -14.84 6.73 8.00
CA GLU A 501 -15.77 7.23 6.96
C GLU A 501 -17.23 6.97 7.34
N LEU A 502 -17.56 5.76 7.83
CA LEU A 502 -18.91 5.41 8.29
C LEU A 502 -19.38 6.24 9.50
N VAL A 503 -18.49 6.53 10.46
CA VAL A 503 -18.81 7.38 11.62
C VAL A 503 -18.97 8.85 11.21
N TYR A 504 -18.12 9.35 10.31
CA TYR A 504 -18.18 10.73 9.80
C TYR A 504 -19.51 11.02 9.09
N GLU A 505 -20.00 10.06 8.29
CA GLU A 505 -21.28 10.17 7.56
C GLU A 505 -22.49 9.69 8.37
N GLN A 506 -22.30 9.34 9.65
CA GLN A 506 -23.34 8.87 10.58
C GLN A 506 -24.09 7.61 10.08
N ILE A 507 -23.44 6.80 9.25
CA ILE A 507 -24.00 5.57 8.68
C ILE A 507 -24.10 4.50 9.78
N PRO A 508 -25.24 3.81 9.96
CA PRO A 508 -25.41 2.79 10.99
C PRO A 508 -24.47 1.61 10.72
N ALA A 509 -23.41 1.48 11.53
CA ALA A 509 -22.30 0.58 11.28
C ALA A 509 -21.83 -0.18 12.53
N THR A 510 -21.05 -1.25 12.33
CA THR A 510 -20.34 -1.98 13.39
C THR A 510 -19.07 -2.60 12.84
N LEU A 511 -17.96 -2.34 13.53
CA LEU A 511 -16.67 -2.99 13.29
C LEU A 511 -16.67 -4.41 13.89
N ILE A 512 -16.14 -5.37 13.14
CA ILE A 512 -15.93 -6.76 13.57
C ILE A 512 -14.50 -7.21 13.23
N THR A 513 -13.97 -8.23 13.92
CA THR A 513 -12.72 -8.87 13.50
C THR A 513 -12.93 -9.68 12.23
N ASP A 514 -11.88 -9.92 11.44
CA ASP A 514 -12.00 -10.66 10.17
C ASP A 514 -12.56 -12.09 10.41
N SER A 515 -12.18 -12.69 11.54
CA SER A 515 -12.65 -13.99 12.03
C SER A 515 -14.14 -14.04 12.41
N MET A 516 -14.81 -12.90 12.61
CA MET A 516 -16.23 -12.83 12.94
C MET A 516 -17.15 -12.80 11.72
N ALA A 517 -16.63 -12.76 10.48
CA ALA A 517 -17.44 -12.62 9.28
C ALA A 517 -18.54 -13.70 9.15
N ALA A 518 -18.19 -14.99 9.25
CA ALA A 518 -19.16 -16.09 9.17
C ALA A 518 -20.18 -16.07 10.34
N ALA A 519 -19.74 -15.79 11.56
CA ALA A 519 -20.64 -15.67 12.71
C ALA A 519 -21.60 -14.47 12.58
N THR A 520 -21.17 -13.40 11.90
CA THR A 520 -21.99 -12.23 11.58
C THR A 520 -23.03 -12.58 10.52
N MET A 521 -22.62 -13.24 9.42
CA MET A 521 -23.54 -13.76 8.39
C MET A 521 -24.61 -14.68 8.98
N ALA A 522 -24.22 -15.58 9.89
CA ALA A 522 -25.13 -16.52 10.54
C ALA A 522 -26.12 -15.90 11.55
N HIS A 523 -25.84 -14.70 12.09
CA HIS A 523 -26.53 -14.18 13.29
C HIS A 523 -26.90 -12.68 13.24
N ARG A 524 -26.73 -11.98 12.11
CA ARG A 524 -26.98 -10.53 11.96
C ARG A 524 -27.72 -10.12 10.67
N ASP A 525 -28.44 -11.05 10.04
CA ASP A 525 -29.27 -10.83 8.85
C ASP A 525 -28.51 -10.21 7.65
N VAL A 526 -27.22 -10.53 7.48
CA VAL A 526 -26.40 -9.98 6.37
C VAL A 526 -27.05 -10.38 5.04
N SER A 527 -27.41 -9.37 4.25
CA SER A 527 -28.24 -9.52 3.04
C SER A 527 -27.41 -9.50 1.75
N ALA A 528 -26.22 -8.90 1.80
CA ALA A 528 -25.23 -8.89 0.73
C ALA A 528 -23.81 -8.66 1.29
N VAL A 529 -22.80 -9.11 0.55
CA VAL A 529 -21.39 -8.70 0.75
C VAL A 529 -20.98 -7.85 -0.44
N VAL A 530 -20.32 -6.71 -0.19
CA VAL A 530 -19.78 -5.84 -1.26
C VAL A 530 -18.33 -5.47 -0.93
N VAL A 531 -17.42 -5.77 -1.84
CA VAL A 531 -15.97 -5.52 -1.70
C VAL A 531 -15.43 -4.74 -2.90
N GLY A 532 -14.26 -4.14 -2.77
CA GLY A 532 -13.53 -3.56 -3.90
C GLY A 532 -12.76 -4.61 -4.71
N ALA A 533 -11.98 -4.15 -5.67
CA ALA A 533 -10.91 -4.91 -6.31
C ALA A 533 -9.61 -4.08 -6.34
N ASP A 534 -8.48 -4.77 -6.36
CA ASP A 534 -7.19 -4.22 -6.82
C ASP A 534 -7.06 -4.47 -8.33
N ARG A 535 -7.40 -5.70 -8.76
CA ARG A 535 -7.46 -6.09 -10.17
C ARG A 535 -8.55 -7.12 -10.41
N VAL A 536 -9.34 -6.93 -11.46
CA VAL A 536 -10.26 -7.94 -12.03
C VAL A 536 -9.66 -8.38 -13.37
N VAL A 537 -9.66 -9.67 -13.70
CA VAL A 537 -9.13 -10.18 -14.99
C VAL A 537 -10.27 -10.63 -15.92
N ALA A 538 -9.97 -11.06 -17.15
CA ALA A 538 -10.98 -11.26 -18.19
C ALA A 538 -12.11 -12.24 -17.82
N ASN A 539 -11.81 -13.35 -17.13
CA ASN A 539 -12.84 -14.29 -16.62
C ASN A 539 -13.61 -13.78 -15.39
N GLY A 540 -13.25 -12.61 -14.85
CA GLY A 540 -13.79 -12.00 -13.64
C GLY A 540 -13.15 -12.44 -12.33
N ASP A 541 -12.10 -13.29 -12.33
CA ASP A 541 -11.32 -13.57 -11.11
C ASP A 541 -10.78 -12.24 -10.55
N THR A 542 -10.97 -12.04 -9.26
CA THR A 542 -10.72 -10.74 -8.61
C THR A 542 -9.62 -10.86 -7.57
N ALA A 543 -8.49 -10.18 -7.77
CA ALA A 543 -7.53 -9.90 -6.72
C ALA A 543 -8.01 -8.71 -5.88
N ASN A 544 -8.08 -8.91 -4.56
CA ASN A 544 -8.38 -7.86 -3.59
C ASN A 544 -7.66 -8.14 -2.26
N LYS A 545 -7.79 -7.25 -1.28
CA LYS A 545 -7.14 -7.36 0.04
C LYS A 545 -7.38 -8.74 0.68
N VAL A 546 -6.32 -9.31 1.27
CA VAL A 546 -6.35 -10.65 1.89
C VAL A 546 -7.46 -10.76 2.93
N GLY A 547 -8.28 -11.82 2.82
CA GLY A 547 -9.55 -11.99 3.50
C GLY A 547 -10.75 -11.97 2.55
N THR A 548 -10.62 -11.41 1.34
CA THR A 548 -11.74 -11.30 0.38
C THR A 548 -12.24 -12.67 -0.08
N TYR A 549 -11.33 -13.57 -0.47
CA TYR A 549 -11.66 -14.95 -0.84
C TYR A 549 -12.34 -15.71 0.31
N GLN A 550 -11.88 -15.51 1.55
CA GLN A 550 -12.49 -16.10 2.74
C GLN A 550 -13.93 -15.60 2.95
N LEU A 551 -14.17 -14.30 2.75
CA LEU A 551 -15.51 -13.71 2.80
C LEU A 551 -16.42 -14.24 1.68
N ALA A 552 -15.88 -14.48 0.48
CA ALA A 552 -16.62 -15.02 -0.65
C ALA A 552 -17.05 -16.49 -0.42
N ILE A 553 -16.17 -17.31 0.17
CA ILE A 553 -16.50 -18.68 0.62
C ILE A 553 -17.62 -18.64 1.67
N ALA A 554 -17.50 -17.77 2.68
CA ALA A 554 -18.50 -17.65 3.75
C ALA A 554 -19.86 -17.17 3.20
N ALA A 555 -19.87 -16.19 2.30
CA ALA A 555 -21.07 -15.69 1.65
C ALA A 555 -21.78 -16.81 0.85
N LYS A 556 -21.03 -17.58 0.05
CA LYS A 556 -21.55 -18.72 -0.71
C LYS A 556 -22.12 -19.82 0.20
N TYR A 557 -21.48 -20.12 1.33
CA TYR A 557 -21.99 -21.07 2.33
C TYR A 557 -23.31 -20.61 2.96
N HIS A 558 -23.46 -19.30 3.22
CA HIS A 558 -24.68 -18.72 3.79
C HIS A 558 -25.75 -18.34 2.75
N GLY A 559 -25.50 -18.55 1.45
CA GLY A 559 -26.42 -18.18 0.37
C GLY A 559 -26.54 -16.67 0.12
N ILE A 560 -25.58 -15.88 0.61
CA ILE A 560 -25.56 -14.41 0.53
C ILE A 560 -24.90 -14.00 -0.80
N PRO A 561 -25.49 -13.08 -1.58
CA PRO A 561 -24.88 -12.59 -2.82
C PRO A 561 -23.60 -11.81 -2.51
N PHE A 562 -22.52 -12.16 -3.22
CA PHE A 562 -21.21 -11.52 -3.11
C PHE A 562 -20.93 -10.66 -4.34
N TYR A 563 -20.69 -9.38 -4.11
CA TYR A 563 -20.44 -8.37 -5.15
C TYR A 563 -19.01 -7.81 -5.08
N VAL A 564 -18.42 -7.61 -6.25
CA VAL A 564 -17.20 -6.81 -6.43
C VAL A 564 -17.60 -5.47 -7.04
N ALA A 565 -17.04 -4.36 -6.55
CA ALA A 565 -17.29 -3.02 -7.06
C ALA A 565 -15.96 -2.35 -7.45
N ALA A 566 -15.76 -2.13 -8.74
CA ALA A 566 -14.50 -1.66 -9.32
C ALA A 566 -14.76 -0.91 -10.64
N PRO A 567 -14.05 0.19 -10.94
CA PRO A 567 -14.15 0.85 -12.24
C PRO A 567 -13.58 -0.04 -13.35
N SER A 568 -13.94 0.24 -14.61
CA SER A 568 -13.35 -0.44 -15.77
C SER A 568 -11.82 -0.33 -15.83
N SER A 569 -11.23 0.74 -15.26
CA SER A 569 -9.77 0.93 -15.15
C SER A 569 -9.07 -0.08 -14.22
N SER A 570 -9.80 -0.76 -13.33
CA SER A 570 -9.30 -1.88 -12.51
C SER A 570 -9.45 -3.25 -13.19
N CYS A 571 -9.98 -3.30 -14.42
CA CYS A 571 -10.22 -4.54 -15.16
C CYS A 571 -9.10 -4.80 -16.20
N ASP A 572 -8.14 -5.65 -15.84
CA ASP A 572 -6.99 -6.02 -16.67
C ASP A 572 -7.34 -7.17 -17.63
N LEU A 573 -8.01 -6.83 -18.74
CA LEU A 573 -8.43 -7.78 -19.78
C LEU A 573 -7.27 -8.45 -20.55
N ARG A 574 -6.01 -8.15 -20.23
CA ARG A 574 -4.82 -8.83 -20.79
C ARG A 574 -4.49 -10.13 -20.06
N LEU A 575 -5.05 -10.33 -18.86
CA LEU A 575 -4.95 -11.56 -18.09
C LEU A 575 -6.27 -12.33 -18.25
N GLU A 576 -6.16 -13.63 -18.51
CA GLU A 576 -7.30 -14.52 -18.74
C GLU A 576 -7.87 -15.07 -17.43
N MET A 577 -6.99 -15.39 -16.46
CA MET A 577 -7.38 -16.06 -15.21
C MET A 577 -6.55 -15.61 -14.01
N GLY A 578 -7.12 -15.71 -12.81
CA GLY A 578 -6.54 -15.18 -11.58
C GLY A 578 -5.21 -15.81 -11.16
N GLN A 579 -4.86 -17.00 -11.65
CA GLN A 579 -3.55 -17.64 -11.37
C GLN A 579 -2.38 -16.93 -12.07
N GLN A 580 -2.65 -16.01 -13.00
CA GLN A 580 -1.63 -15.16 -13.64
C GLN A 580 -1.30 -13.91 -12.80
N ILE A 581 -2.05 -13.64 -11.72
CA ILE A 581 -1.81 -12.50 -10.84
C ILE A 581 -0.70 -12.86 -9.84
N VAL A 582 0.43 -12.17 -9.91
CA VAL A 582 1.49 -12.28 -8.90
C VAL A 582 1.01 -11.59 -7.62
N ILE A 583 0.89 -12.36 -6.53
CA ILE A 583 0.48 -11.85 -5.23
C ILE A 583 1.68 -11.18 -4.54
N GLU A 584 1.52 -9.93 -4.16
CA GLU A 584 2.48 -9.21 -3.32
C GLU A 584 2.55 -9.86 -1.93
N GLU A 585 3.69 -10.44 -1.55
CA GLU A 585 4.00 -10.78 -0.17
C GLU A 585 4.85 -9.67 0.48
N ARG A 586 4.46 -9.27 1.70
CA ARG A 586 5.06 -8.15 2.43
C ARG A 586 5.86 -8.60 3.65
N PRO A 587 6.78 -7.78 4.18
CA PRO A 587 7.62 -8.14 5.31
C PRO A 587 6.80 -8.69 6.49
N GLY A 588 7.22 -9.84 7.03
CA GLY A 588 6.50 -10.50 8.13
C GLY A 588 6.35 -9.65 9.39
N GLN A 589 7.21 -8.62 9.57
CA GLN A 589 7.12 -7.69 10.68
C GLN A 589 5.79 -6.90 10.69
N GLU A 590 5.25 -6.56 9.51
CA GLU A 590 3.97 -5.82 9.41
C GLU A 590 2.77 -6.63 9.94
N LEU A 591 2.91 -7.96 9.99
CA LEU A 591 1.96 -8.85 10.64
C LEU A 591 2.28 -9.06 12.13
N THR A 592 3.56 -9.25 12.50
CA THR A 592 3.92 -9.58 13.89
C THR A 592 3.87 -8.41 14.86
N ASP A 593 4.01 -7.18 14.36
CA ASP A 593 4.17 -5.96 15.13
C ASP A 593 3.05 -4.96 14.78
N VAL A 594 2.66 -4.12 15.73
CA VAL A 594 1.69 -3.03 15.51
C VAL A 594 2.10 -1.80 16.32
N ASN A 595 2.12 -0.62 15.68
CA ASN A 595 2.59 0.64 16.28
C ASN A 595 3.97 0.52 16.97
N GLY A 596 4.89 -0.27 16.40
CA GLY A 596 6.22 -0.53 16.95
C GLY A 596 6.27 -1.56 18.09
N VAL A 597 5.14 -2.12 18.51
CA VAL A 597 5.06 -3.15 19.56
C VAL A 597 4.85 -4.52 18.94
N ARG A 598 5.78 -5.45 19.17
CA ARG A 598 5.65 -6.85 18.74
C ARG A 598 4.56 -7.57 19.54
N ILE A 599 3.61 -8.19 18.83
CA ILE A 599 2.51 -8.98 19.38
C ILE A 599 2.76 -10.49 19.23
N ALA A 600 3.34 -10.93 18.11
CA ALA A 600 3.61 -12.35 17.86
C ALA A 600 4.88 -12.84 18.57
N ALA A 601 4.93 -14.14 18.89
CA ALA A 601 6.10 -14.74 19.52
C ALA A 601 7.41 -14.49 18.71
N PRO A 602 8.57 -14.31 19.37
CA PRO A 602 9.86 -14.29 18.70
C PRO A 602 10.14 -15.61 17.97
N GLY A 603 10.82 -15.55 16.81
CA GLY A 603 11.26 -16.73 16.07
C GLY A 603 10.18 -17.50 15.29
N ILE A 604 8.91 -17.08 15.31
CA ILE A 604 7.87 -17.70 14.48
C ILE A 604 8.03 -17.29 13.00
N GLY A 605 7.86 -18.25 12.09
CA GLY A 605 7.76 -17.98 10.65
C GLY A 605 6.46 -17.26 10.30
N VAL A 606 6.49 -16.43 9.26
CA VAL A 606 5.35 -15.58 8.86
C VAL A 606 5.10 -15.70 7.36
N TRP A 607 3.83 -15.84 6.99
CA TRP A 607 3.34 -15.66 5.62
C TRP A 607 2.43 -14.44 5.65
N ASN A 608 2.68 -13.45 4.78
CA ASN A 608 1.97 -12.16 4.78
C ASN A 608 1.65 -11.70 3.33
N PRO A 609 0.81 -12.46 2.60
CA PRO A 609 0.29 -12.02 1.32
C PRO A 609 -0.62 -10.80 1.53
N ALA A 610 -0.37 -9.72 0.80
CA ALA A 610 -1.16 -8.51 0.87
C ALA A 610 -2.52 -8.65 0.16
N PHE A 611 -2.70 -9.66 -0.69
CA PHE A 611 -3.91 -9.88 -1.49
C PHE A 611 -4.28 -11.36 -1.55
N ASP A 612 -5.53 -11.66 -1.83
CA ASP A 612 -5.97 -12.98 -2.30
C ASP A 612 -6.79 -12.87 -3.59
N VAL A 613 -6.89 -13.99 -4.32
CA VAL A 613 -7.73 -14.10 -5.51
C VAL A 613 -9.05 -14.74 -5.11
N THR A 614 -10.15 -14.05 -5.36
CA THR A 614 -11.50 -14.60 -5.30
C THR A 614 -11.87 -15.17 -6.67
N PRO A 615 -12.06 -16.50 -6.80
CA PRO A 615 -12.51 -17.10 -8.04
C PRO A 615 -13.88 -16.60 -8.46
N HIS A 616 -14.08 -16.43 -9.76
CA HIS A 616 -15.28 -15.83 -10.33
C HIS A 616 -16.57 -16.62 -10.03
N ASP A 617 -16.48 -17.92 -9.71
CA ASP A 617 -17.64 -18.75 -9.31
C ASP A 617 -18.15 -18.44 -7.88
N LEU A 618 -17.41 -17.64 -7.10
CA LEU A 618 -17.84 -17.11 -5.81
C LEU A 618 -18.49 -15.72 -5.92
N ILE A 619 -18.27 -14.99 -7.02
CA ILE A 619 -18.84 -13.65 -7.28
C ILE A 619 -20.29 -13.80 -7.73
N THR A 620 -21.11 -14.27 -6.80
CA THR A 620 -22.49 -14.69 -7.05
C THR A 620 -23.45 -13.53 -7.28
N GLY A 621 -23.15 -12.34 -6.76
CA GLY A 621 -23.94 -11.10 -6.90
C GLY A 621 -23.71 -10.42 -8.25
N GLY A 622 -22.44 -10.23 -8.63
CA GLY A 622 -22.01 -9.58 -9.86
C GLY A 622 -20.79 -8.67 -9.66
N ILE A 623 -20.26 -8.15 -10.77
CA ILE A 623 -19.17 -7.18 -10.83
C ILE A 623 -19.78 -5.83 -11.23
N ILE A 624 -19.69 -4.85 -10.36
CA ILE A 624 -20.30 -3.52 -10.46
C ILE A 624 -19.24 -2.55 -10.98
N THR A 625 -19.48 -1.97 -12.16
CA THR A 625 -18.66 -0.91 -12.75
C THR A 625 -19.50 0.34 -13.02
N GLU A 626 -18.88 1.41 -13.52
CA GLU A 626 -19.57 2.63 -13.93
C GLU A 626 -20.50 2.44 -15.15
N LEU A 627 -20.35 1.31 -15.85
CA LEU A 627 -21.10 0.95 -17.06
C LEU A 627 -22.29 0.02 -16.78
N GLY A 628 -22.36 -0.59 -15.59
CA GLY A 628 -23.43 -1.56 -15.25
C GLY A 628 -23.05 -2.53 -14.14
N VAL A 629 -23.87 -3.55 -13.95
CA VAL A 629 -23.54 -4.71 -13.11
C VAL A 629 -23.60 -5.97 -13.97
N PHE A 630 -22.49 -6.68 -14.06
CA PHE A 630 -22.29 -7.79 -14.98
C PHE A 630 -22.07 -9.10 -14.21
N THR A 631 -22.48 -10.24 -14.77
CA THR A 631 -21.90 -11.51 -14.31
C THR A 631 -20.47 -11.63 -14.84
N PRO A 632 -19.59 -12.42 -14.19
CA PRO A 632 -18.20 -12.57 -14.63
C PRO A 632 -18.02 -13.00 -16.10
N LYS A 633 -18.99 -13.71 -16.67
CA LYS A 633 -18.97 -14.15 -18.08
C LYS A 633 -19.31 -13.04 -19.09
N GLU A 634 -19.96 -11.97 -18.63
CA GLU A 634 -20.39 -10.84 -19.46
C GLU A 634 -19.36 -9.70 -19.43
N LEU A 635 -18.52 -9.64 -18.39
CA LEU A 635 -17.55 -8.57 -18.15
C LEU A 635 -16.67 -8.26 -19.36
N GLN A 636 -15.95 -9.26 -19.88
CA GLN A 636 -15.03 -9.08 -21.01
C GLN A 636 -15.77 -8.51 -22.23
N ALA A 637 -16.93 -9.08 -22.58
CA ALA A 637 -17.73 -8.61 -23.71
C ALA A 637 -18.26 -7.19 -23.52
N ALA A 638 -18.78 -6.86 -22.33
CA ALA A 638 -19.33 -5.54 -22.02
C ALA A 638 -18.25 -4.44 -22.07
N LEU A 639 -17.08 -4.70 -21.49
CA LEU A 639 -15.96 -3.75 -21.49
C LEU A 639 -15.34 -3.60 -22.89
N SER A 640 -15.07 -4.70 -23.62
CA SER A 640 -14.53 -4.63 -24.99
C SER A 640 -15.43 -3.85 -25.95
N THR A 641 -16.76 -4.01 -25.85
CA THR A 641 -17.75 -3.29 -26.68
C THR A 641 -17.80 -1.78 -26.39
N THR A 642 -17.24 -1.32 -25.25
CA THR A 642 -17.24 0.09 -24.84
C THR A 642 -15.88 0.79 -25.08
N ILE A 643 -14.85 0.02 -25.48
CA ILE A 643 -13.48 0.50 -25.74
C ILE A 643 -13.18 0.59 -27.26
N SER A 644 -14.13 0.16 -28.10
CA SER A 644 -14.08 0.23 -29.58
C SER A 644 -14.90 1.39 -30.13
#